data_AF-A0A2A2W748-F1
#
_entry.id   AF-A0A2A2W748-F1
#
_cell.length_a   1.000
_cell.length_b   1.000
_cell.length_c   1.000
_cell.angle_alpha   90.00
_cell.angle_beta   90.00
_cell.angle_gamma   90.00
#
_symmetry.space_group_name_H-M   'P 1'
#
loop_
_entity.id
_entity.type
_entity.pdbx_description
1 polymer ?
#
loop_
_entity_poly.entity_id
_entity_poly.type
_entity_poly.pdbx_seq_one_letter_code
_entity_poly.pdbx_strand_id
1 'polypeptide(L)'
;MACHGEIEPIREIGSEMLNQIMARGKEMGDPAGCVVCHNGDPTETKDKAIAHGGDNFFPDPGSPWVNEETCGQCHMEQVEIQWQSLMMTEAGKIQGTCWSFGALTGYEHKFGNYAVENPTDPKARLGTDVYRAYMERLRKQEPNVFVDRHEPLPDAVGFDELDKLNDNPELAAFTYIRQECNRCHHAVKGRSRRGDFRGMGCSSCHVPYSNEGYYEGNDRSIPTDEPTHPLTHQIQGTREATVTVHGTSYHGLAVETCTTCHNRGKRVGVSFQGLMETPYTSPFSETGAGTPDLHSKHYIAMEQDIHYQKGMKCQDCHTSIDVHGDGFLNPTTLAAVQIECSDCHGTPDKFPWELPLGYMDEFDMSPADGDPRGVTDQQLPHTWAGYQHDKKDGYLLTARGNPYENTVRDGDEVIVYTAEGKDLRLKPLKKLVAENQISTRGLVAMQGVAKHLDRMECYTCHASWTPQCYGCHVKVDYSQKDRCPECNESQTGFDWVAAGRKHMQPEFRTADGEEQFQTVIPGKVTESRSYLRWEEPMMGINGEGRVTPLAPGCQPSVTIIGADGKTILQNHIFKTPPGTERSGESGQLAIDMSPTQPHTMTKNARSCESCHASDKALGLGIPGTRPWNESHFADLETTDGTVLSKRAKPQQPAIENLDHDWSQIVDRDGNQLATVGHHWKLSRALNRQEIQHIQREGTCIACHQEIPANSAAINLLHHIAKYTGQLPKTNEQHAGLIHKIVLMSAWGQVAGVGGGLLAGLAGVTWWRRRRR
;
A
#
# COMPACT_ATOMS: atom_id res chain seq x y z
N MET A 1 -6.72 40.25 -22.98
CA MET A 1 -6.30 40.58 -21.61
C MET A 1 -7.21 41.56 -20.85
N ALA A 2 -8.10 42.35 -21.49
CA ALA A 2 -8.96 43.28 -20.73
C ALA A 2 -9.86 42.59 -19.67
N CYS A 3 -10.32 41.36 -19.94
CA CYS A 3 -11.14 40.56 -19.01
C CYS A 3 -10.33 39.64 -18.08
N HIS A 4 -9.08 39.31 -18.42
CA HIS A 4 -8.28 38.24 -17.78
C HIS A 4 -6.92 38.74 -17.25
N GLY A 5 -6.70 40.06 -17.19
CA GLY A 5 -5.41 40.64 -16.79
C GLY A 5 -5.02 40.39 -15.34
N GLU A 6 -5.93 39.87 -14.53
CA GLU A 6 -5.76 39.57 -13.10
C GLU A 6 -5.93 38.07 -12.79
N ILE A 7 -5.97 37.21 -13.82
CA ILE A 7 -6.00 35.75 -13.64
C ILE A 7 -4.61 35.27 -13.24
N GLU A 8 -4.56 34.39 -12.25
CA GLU A 8 -3.32 33.78 -11.78
C GLU A 8 -2.75 32.86 -12.87
N PRO A 9 -1.46 32.96 -13.22
CA PRO A 9 -0.87 32.08 -14.20
C PRO A 9 -0.74 30.65 -13.67
N ILE A 10 -1.01 29.66 -14.54
CA ILE A 10 -0.96 28.22 -14.22
C ILE A 10 0.44 27.72 -13.80
N ARG A 11 1.49 28.45 -14.18
CA ARG A 11 2.90 28.19 -13.88
C ARG A 11 3.65 29.49 -13.64
N GLU A 12 4.82 29.41 -13.03
CA GLU A 12 5.68 30.58 -12.73
C GLU A 12 6.01 31.38 -14.02
N ILE A 13 5.96 32.71 -13.92
CA ILE A 13 6.29 33.62 -15.02
C ILE A 13 7.74 33.40 -15.45
N GLY A 14 7.94 33.12 -16.74
CA GLY A 14 9.26 32.83 -17.31
C GLY A 14 9.63 31.35 -17.31
N SER A 15 8.83 30.48 -16.69
CA SER A 15 9.00 29.02 -16.82
C SER A 15 8.82 28.58 -18.28
N GLU A 16 9.55 27.54 -18.67
CA GLU A 16 9.50 27.03 -20.05
C GLU A 16 8.09 26.57 -20.43
N MET A 17 7.43 25.83 -19.54
CA MET A 17 6.05 25.38 -19.75
C MET A 17 5.08 26.55 -19.98
N LEU A 18 5.16 27.62 -19.18
CA LEU A 18 4.28 28.78 -19.40
C LEU A 18 4.57 29.45 -20.75
N ASN A 19 5.85 29.59 -21.11
CA ASN A 19 6.22 30.19 -22.39
C ASN A 19 5.69 29.38 -23.58
N GLN A 20 5.74 28.06 -23.51
CA GLN A 20 5.16 27.17 -24.53
C GLN A 20 3.63 27.31 -24.60
N ILE A 21 2.95 27.35 -23.44
CA ILE A 21 1.49 27.57 -23.36
C ILE A 21 1.11 28.92 -24.00
N MET A 22 1.78 30.01 -23.63
CA MET A 22 1.50 31.33 -24.20
C MET A 22 1.81 31.42 -25.70
N ALA A 23 2.86 30.75 -26.16
CA ALA A 23 3.19 30.70 -27.59
C ALA A 23 2.07 30.01 -28.37
N ARG A 24 1.61 28.85 -27.90
CA ARG A 24 0.49 28.10 -28.50
C ARG A 24 -0.82 28.88 -28.42
N GLY A 25 -1.09 29.50 -27.27
CA GLY A 25 -2.24 30.38 -27.10
C GLY A 25 -2.27 31.50 -28.12
N LYS A 26 -1.12 32.16 -28.35
CA LYS A 26 -0.99 33.20 -29.37
C LYS A 26 -1.33 32.70 -30.78
N GLU A 27 -0.93 31.47 -31.13
CA GLU A 27 -1.30 30.84 -32.40
C GLU A 27 -2.82 30.58 -32.50
N MET A 28 -3.46 30.32 -31.36
CA MET A 28 -4.91 30.12 -31.23
C MET A 28 -5.70 31.44 -31.09
N GLY A 29 -5.03 32.60 -31.05
CA GLY A 29 -5.69 33.91 -30.88
C GLY A 29 -5.86 34.37 -29.43
N ASP A 30 -5.36 33.62 -28.45
CA ASP A 30 -5.35 33.95 -27.02
C ASP A 30 -3.91 34.04 -26.47
N PRO A 31 -3.30 35.23 -26.45
CA PRO A 31 -1.93 35.39 -25.94
C PRO A 31 -1.74 35.00 -24.47
N ALA A 32 -2.81 34.83 -23.69
CA ALA A 32 -2.74 34.35 -22.30
C ALA A 32 -2.62 32.82 -22.21
N GLY A 33 -3.03 32.09 -23.25
CA GLY A 33 -2.98 30.63 -23.30
C GLY A 33 -4.10 29.90 -22.55
N CYS A 34 -5.16 30.59 -22.11
CA CYS A 34 -6.32 30.00 -21.45
C CYS A 34 -7.00 28.95 -22.35
N VAL A 35 -7.21 29.28 -23.63
CA VAL A 35 -7.90 28.39 -24.59
C VAL A 35 -7.11 27.12 -24.92
N VAL A 36 -5.81 27.08 -24.61
CA VAL A 36 -4.99 25.86 -24.76
C VAL A 36 -5.51 24.75 -23.85
N CYS A 37 -5.99 25.09 -22.67
CA CYS A 37 -6.48 24.11 -21.69
C CYS A 37 -8.01 24.13 -21.60
N HIS A 38 -8.62 25.31 -21.55
CA HIS A 38 -10.03 25.45 -21.22
C HIS A 38 -10.97 25.52 -22.43
N ASN A 39 -10.43 25.50 -23.65
CA ASN A 39 -11.15 25.78 -24.87
C ASN A 39 -11.79 27.19 -24.88
N GLY A 40 -12.62 27.49 -25.88
CA GLY A 40 -13.36 28.76 -25.99
C GLY A 40 -13.16 29.46 -27.33
N ASP A 41 -13.80 30.62 -27.50
CA ASP A 41 -13.64 31.49 -28.66
C ASP A 41 -12.82 32.74 -28.27
N PRO A 42 -11.52 32.78 -28.59
CA PRO A 42 -10.66 33.90 -28.22
C PRO A 42 -10.88 35.15 -29.08
N THR A 43 -11.72 35.07 -30.12
CA THR A 43 -12.10 36.20 -30.96
C THR A 43 -13.33 36.95 -30.43
N GLU A 44 -14.12 36.32 -29.57
CA GLU A 44 -15.27 36.96 -28.93
C GLU A 44 -14.81 37.82 -27.75
N THR A 45 -15.27 39.07 -27.72
CA THR A 45 -14.76 40.10 -26.79
C THR A 45 -15.87 40.85 -26.04
N LYS A 46 -17.13 40.50 -26.27
CA LYS A 46 -18.31 41.16 -25.72
C LYS A 46 -19.17 40.21 -24.90
N ASP A 47 -19.38 38.99 -25.37
CA ASP A 47 -20.21 38.01 -24.68
C ASP A 47 -19.35 36.98 -23.93
N LYS A 48 -19.44 36.99 -22.60
CA LYS A 48 -18.68 36.07 -21.74
C LYS A 48 -19.04 34.61 -22.04
N ALA A 49 -20.30 34.26 -22.24
CA ALA A 49 -20.71 32.88 -22.42
C ALA A 49 -20.20 32.32 -23.75
N ILE A 50 -20.27 33.12 -24.82
CA ILE A 50 -19.76 32.76 -26.14
C ILE A 50 -18.23 32.69 -26.12
N ALA A 51 -17.55 33.65 -25.48
CA ALA A 51 -16.09 33.67 -25.37
C ALA A 51 -15.52 32.43 -24.64
N HIS A 52 -16.24 31.92 -23.63
CA HIS A 52 -15.85 30.68 -22.95
C HIS A 52 -16.35 29.42 -23.68
N GLY A 53 -16.97 29.54 -24.85
CA GLY A 53 -17.37 28.39 -25.68
C GLY A 53 -18.68 27.70 -25.24
N GLY A 54 -19.41 28.26 -24.27
CA GLY A 54 -20.62 27.65 -23.72
C GLY A 54 -20.36 26.22 -23.22
N ASP A 55 -21.09 25.25 -23.78
CA ASP A 55 -20.96 23.82 -23.43
C ASP A 55 -19.60 23.22 -23.80
N ASN A 56 -18.81 23.89 -24.66
CA ASN A 56 -17.48 23.44 -25.06
C ASN A 56 -16.36 23.89 -24.10
N PHE A 57 -16.68 24.64 -23.03
CA PHE A 57 -15.71 24.99 -22.00
C PHE A 57 -15.24 23.75 -21.24
N PHE A 58 -13.95 23.67 -20.93
CA PHE A 58 -13.38 22.58 -20.11
C PHE A 58 -13.05 23.11 -18.71
N PRO A 59 -13.96 22.98 -17.72
CA PRO A 59 -13.70 23.48 -16.38
C PRO A 59 -12.59 22.71 -15.66
N ASP A 60 -12.50 21.40 -15.88
CA ASP A 60 -11.38 20.56 -15.47
C ASP A 60 -10.63 20.05 -16.71
N PRO A 61 -9.60 20.77 -17.18
CA PRO A 61 -8.87 20.38 -18.38
C PRO A 61 -8.10 19.07 -18.20
N GLY A 62 -7.77 18.65 -16.98
CA GLY A 62 -7.06 17.39 -16.73
C GLY A 62 -7.96 16.16 -16.70
N SER A 63 -9.28 16.33 -16.80
CA SER A 63 -10.25 15.24 -16.84
C SER A 63 -9.96 14.24 -17.96
N PRO A 64 -10.00 12.92 -17.71
CA PRO A 64 -9.68 11.91 -18.72
C PRO A 64 -10.68 11.90 -19.88
N TRP A 65 -11.81 12.59 -19.73
CA TRP A 65 -12.86 12.71 -20.73
C TRP A 65 -12.60 13.80 -21.78
N VAL A 66 -11.63 14.69 -21.53
CA VAL A 66 -11.26 15.78 -22.44
C VAL A 66 -9.74 15.96 -22.58
N ASN A 67 -8.93 15.27 -21.78
CA ASN A 67 -7.51 15.57 -21.69
C ASN A 67 -6.68 15.27 -22.94
N GLU A 68 -7.19 14.48 -23.88
CA GLU A 68 -6.62 14.34 -25.22
C GLU A 68 -6.58 15.69 -25.97
N GLU A 69 -7.61 16.51 -25.78
CA GLU A 69 -7.75 17.84 -26.39
C GLU A 69 -7.01 18.93 -25.60
N THR A 70 -6.48 18.65 -24.42
CA THR A 70 -5.82 19.64 -23.53
C THR A 70 -4.39 19.23 -23.22
N CYS A 71 -4.15 18.38 -22.21
CA CYS A 71 -2.84 17.89 -21.81
C CYS A 71 -2.15 17.10 -22.94
N GLY A 72 -2.94 16.35 -23.72
CA GLY A 72 -2.49 15.51 -24.84
C GLY A 72 -1.88 16.32 -25.98
N GLN A 73 -2.14 17.63 -26.03
CA GLN A 73 -1.48 18.54 -26.97
C GLN A 73 0.05 18.58 -26.80
N CYS A 74 0.55 18.24 -25.61
CA CYS A 74 1.98 18.18 -25.28
C CYS A 74 2.41 16.83 -24.67
N HIS A 75 1.51 16.14 -23.98
CA HIS A 75 1.80 14.93 -23.17
C HIS A 75 0.96 13.73 -23.61
N MET A 76 0.86 13.49 -24.93
CA MET A 76 -0.03 12.45 -25.48
C MET A 76 0.31 11.05 -24.94
N GLU A 77 1.60 10.72 -24.80
CA GLU A 77 2.02 9.41 -24.29
C GLU A 77 1.45 9.13 -22.89
N GLN A 78 1.44 10.11 -21.99
CA GLN A 78 0.86 9.96 -20.65
C GLN A 78 -0.68 9.89 -20.68
N VAL A 79 -1.31 10.66 -21.58
CA VAL A 79 -2.76 10.67 -21.75
C VAL A 79 -3.28 9.32 -22.25
N GLU A 80 -2.57 8.69 -23.20
CA GLU A 80 -2.99 7.40 -23.75
C GLU A 80 -2.89 6.27 -22.71
N ILE A 81 -1.77 6.18 -21.98
CA ILE A 81 -1.50 5.08 -21.05
C ILE A 81 -2.30 5.15 -19.75
N GLN A 82 -2.89 6.32 -19.42
CA GLN A 82 -3.62 6.52 -18.17
C GLN A 82 -4.75 5.49 -18.00
N TRP A 83 -5.34 5.04 -19.11
CA TRP A 83 -6.46 4.10 -19.12
C TRP A 83 -6.06 2.69 -18.65
N GLN A 84 -4.79 2.31 -18.84
CA GLN A 84 -4.22 1.04 -18.38
C GLN A 84 -3.71 1.11 -16.93
N SER A 85 -3.64 2.31 -16.34
CA SER A 85 -3.12 2.49 -14.98
C SER A 85 -3.97 1.80 -13.91
N LEU A 86 -3.34 1.44 -12.80
CA LEU A 86 -4.03 0.84 -11.66
C LEU A 86 -5.05 1.81 -11.03
N MET A 87 -4.76 3.12 -11.03
CA MET A 87 -5.66 4.13 -10.48
C MET A 87 -6.90 4.35 -11.34
N MET A 88 -6.82 4.11 -12.65
CA MET A 88 -7.99 4.12 -13.53
C MET A 88 -8.81 2.84 -13.41
N THR A 89 -8.14 1.69 -13.48
CA THR A 89 -8.82 0.38 -13.58
C THR A 89 -9.32 -0.13 -12.24
N GLU A 90 -8.58 0.12 -11.15
CA GLU A 90 -8.80 -0.40 -9.80
C GLU A 90 -8.96 -1.93 -9.71
N ALA A 91 -8.42 -2.65 -10.70
CA ALA A 91 -8.69 -4.07 -10.92
C ALA A 91 -8.38 -4.98 -9.72
N GLY A 92 -7.28 -4.72 -8.98
CA GLY A 92 -6.96 -5.49 -7.78
C GLY A 92 -7.94 -5.28 -6.63
N LYS A 93 -8.52 -4.08 -6.49
CA LYS A 93 -9.59 -3.84 -5.49
C LYS A 93 -10.86 -4.58 -5.89
N ILE A 94 -11.17 -4.58 -7.18
CA ILE A 94 -12.31 -5.30 -7.76
C ILE A 94 -12.17 -6.79 -7.53
N GLN A 95 -11.04 -7.36 -7.93
CA GLN A 95 -10.75 -8.78 -7.79
C GLN A 95 -10.73 -9.19 -6.31
N GLY A 96 -10.16 -8.39 -5.40
CA GLY A 96 -10.20 -8.67 -3.96
C GLY A 96 -11.61 -8.66 -3.34
N THR A 97 -12.50 -7.80 -3.85
CA THR A 97 -13.92 -7.78 -3.45
C THR A 97 -14.65 -9.02 -3.98
N CYS A 98 -14.45 -9.34 -5.26
CA CYS A 98 -14.97 -10.57 -5.88
C CYS A 98 -14.48 -11.83 -5.15
N TRP A 99 -13.22 -11.84 -4.69
CA TRP A 99 -12.64 -12.90 -3.89
C TRP A 99 -13.41 -13.09 -2.57
N SER A 100 -13.60 -11.98 -1.85
CA SER A 100 -14.19 -12.00 -0.51
C SER A 100 -15.69 -12.30 -0.49
N PHE A 101 -16.36 -12.17 -1.64
CA PHE A 101 -17.75 -12.56 -1.87
C PHE A 101 -17.82 -13.92 -2.61
N GLY A 102 -16.98 -14.89 -2.23
CA GLY A 102 -17.06 -16.26 -2.75
C GLY A 102 -16.28 -16.53 -4.03
N ALA A 103 -15.21 -15.77 -4.30
CA ALA A 103 -14.33 -15.94 -5.45
C ALA A 103 -15.03 -15.91 -6.81
N LEU A 104 -15.87 -14.89 -7.02
CA LEU A 104 -16.68 -14.68 -8.23
C LEU A 104 -15.88 -14.74 -9.55
N THR A 105 -14.60 -14.38 -9.52
CA THR A 105 -13.69 -14.43 -10.69
C THR A 105 -12.54 -15.42 -10.51
N GLY A 106 -12.56 -16.24 -9.46
CA GLY A 106 -11.40 -17.02 -9.05
C GLY A 106 -10.17 -16.13 -8.88
N TYR A 107 -9.05 -16.55 -9.48
CA TYR A 107 -7.77 -15.82 -9.44
C TYR A 107 -7.62 -14.74 -10.52
N GLU A 108 -8.52 -14.68 -11.50
CA GLU A 108 -8.36 -13.79 -12.65
C GLU A 108 -8.72 -12.35 -12.29
N HIS A 109 -7.84 -11.41 -12.63
CA HIS A 109 -8.12 -9.98 -12.59
C HIS A 109 -8.96 -9.58 -13.80
N LYS A 110 -10.19 -10.08 -13.83
CA LYS A 110 -11.07 -10.02 -15.01
C LYS A 110 -11.63 -8.63 -15.27
N PHE A 111 -11.95 -7.89 -14.21
CA PHE A 111 -12.73 -6.65 -14.30
C PHE A 111 -11.90 -5.42 -13.96
N GLY A 112 -12.19 -4.32 -14.68
CA GLY A 112 -11.76 -2.96 -14.36
C GLY A 112 -12.97 -2.02 -14.36
N ASN A 113 -12.81 -0.78 -13.89
CA ASN A 113 -13.89 0.22 -13.95
C ASN A 113 -14.44 0.41 -15.38
N TYR A 114 -13.54 0.32 -16.37
CA TYR A 114 -13.82 0.41 -17.79
C TYR A 114 -13.19 -0.76 -18.54
N ALA A 115 -13.72 -1.05 -19.72
CA ALA A 115 -13.11 -2.00 -20.65
C ALA A 115 -11.81 -1.40 -21.19
N VAL A 116 -10.70 -2.11 -21.05
CA VAL A 116 -9.38 -1.66 -21.53
C VAL A 116 -8.58 -2.87 -21.97
N GLU A 117 -7.88 -2.76 -23.10
CA GLU A 117 -7.02 -3.81 -23.65
C GLU A 117 -5.56 -3.33 -23.72
N ASN A 118 -4.64 -4.27 -23.52
CA ASN A 118 -3.22 -4.03 -23.74
C ASN A 118 -2.91 -3.86 -25.23
N PRO A 119 -1.90 -3.06 -25.59
CA PRO A 119 -1.31 -3.13 -26.91
C PRO A 119 -0.84 -4.55 -27.26
N THR A 120 -0.97 -4.93 -28.53
CA THR A 120 -0.53 -6.25 -29.01
C THR A 120 0.99 -6.35 -29.19
N ASP A 121 1.68 -5.23 -29.42
CA ASP A 121 3.14 -5.16 -29.49
C ASP A 121 3.74 -4.96 -28.09
N PRO A 122 4.50 -5.92 -27.54
CA PRO A 122 5.17 -5.77 -26.25
C PRO A 122 6.15 -4.60 -26.20
N LYS A 123 6.65 -4.12 -27.34
CA LYS A 123 7.54 -2.94 -27.41
C LYS A 123 6.82 -1.62 -27.17
N ALA A 124 5.48 -1.60 -27.26
CA ALA A 124 4.67 -0.44 -26.88
C ALA A 124 4.75 -0.15 -25.38
N ARG A 125 5.18 -1.12 -24.56
CA ARG A 125 5.37 -0.89 -23.12
C ARG A 125 6.46 0.13 -22.92
N LEU A 126 6.17 1.17 -22.14
CA LEU A 126 7.17 2.18 -21.77
C LEU A 126 8.21 1.56 -20.83
N GLY A 127 9.48 1.91 -21.03
CA GLY A 127 10.60 1.38 -20.26
C GLY A 127 11.77 0.94 -21.13
N THR A 128 12.85 0.48 -20.48
CA THR A 128 14.02 -0.08 -21.16
C THR A 128 13.71 -1.46 -21.74
N ASP A 129 14.55 -1.94 -22.66
CA ASP A 129 14.42 -3.31 -23.18
C ASP A 129 14.59 -4.37 -22.09
N VAL A 130 15.42 -4.07 -21.07
CA VAL A 130 15.60 -4.92 -19.88
C VAL A 130 14.30 -5.01 -19.09
N TYR A 131 13.65 -3.86 -18.83
CA TYR A 131 12.36 -3.81 -18.15
C TYR A 131 11.27 -4.55 -18.92
N ARG A 132 11.16 -4.37 -20.24
CA ARG A 132 10.18 -5.09 -21.07
C ARG A 132 10.37 -6.60 -20.98
N ALA A 133 11.61 -7.07 -21.08
CA ALA A 133 11.92 -8.50 -20.95
C ALA A 133 11.58 -9.03 -19.56
N TYR A 134 11.80 -8.23 -18.52
CA TYR A 134 11.44 -8.55 -17.15
C TYR A 134 9.92 -8.69 -16.96
N MET A 135 9.14 -7.72 -17.43
CA MET A 135 7.68 -7.75 -17.33
C MET A 135 7.08 -8.90 -18.14
N GLU A 136 7.64 -9.25 -19.31
CA GLU A 136 7.21 -10.42 -20.07
C GLU A 136 7.52 -11.75 -19.35
N ARG A 137 8.60 -11.80 -18.55
CA ARG A 137 8.86 -12.94 -17.66
C ARG A 137 7.79 -13.04 -16.57
N LEU A 138 7.48 -11.94 -15.90
CA LEU A 138 6.45 -11.92 -14.86
C LEU A 138 5.07 -12.30 -15.42
N ARG A 139 4.72 -11.79 -16.62
CA ARG A 139 3.47 -12.15 -17.29
C ARG A 139 3.33 -13.65 -17.53
N LYS A 140 4.42 -14.33 -17.90
CA LYS A 140 4.43 -15.80 -18.06
C LYS A 140 4.32 -16.55 -16.74
N GLN A 141 4.91 -16.01 -15.67
CA GLN A 141 4.85 -16.61 -14.34
C GLN A 141 3.48 -16.45 -13.69
N GLU A 142 2.85 -15.29 -13.88
CA GLU A 142 1.63 -14.86 -13.19
C GLU A 142 0.56 -14.36 -14.19
N PRO A 143 0.07 -15.23 -15.10
CA PRO A 143 -0.83 -14.84 -16.18
C PRO A 143 -2.22 -14.37 -15.69
N ASN A 144 -2.61 -14.77 -14.47
CA ASN A 144 -3.87 -14.33 -13.85
C ASN A 144 -3.78 -12.89 -13.30
N VAL A 145 -2.55 -12.39 -13.09
CA VAL A 145 -2.28 -11.01 -12.69
C VAL A 145 -2.06 -10.17 -13.94
N PHE A 146 -1.15 -10.55 -14.81
CA PHE A 146 -0.85 -9.76 -16.01
C PHE A 146 -1.78 -10.13 -17.17
N VAL A 147 -3.07 -9.83 -17.01
CA VAL A 147 -4.11 -10.08 -18.01
C VAL A 147 -3.95 -9.19 -19.24
N ASP A 148 -4.43 -9.66 -20.39
CA ASP A 148 -4.36 -8.92 -21.65
C ASP A 148 -5.44 -7.84 -21.79
N ARG A 149 -6.54 -7.97 -21.03
CA ARG A 149 -7.66 -7.04 -21.05
C ARG A 149 -8.47 -7.10 -19.76
N HIS A 150 -9.14 -6.00 -19.46
CA HIS A 150 -10.22 -5.94 -18.48
C HIS A 150 -11.57 -5.88 -19.18
N GLU A 151 -12.52 -6.67 -18.70
CA GLU A 151 -13.95 -6.43 -18.93
C GLU A 151 -14.44 -5.27 -18.05
N PRO A 152 -15.45 -4.51 -18.48
CA PRO A 152 -16.00 -3.46 -17.64
C PRO A 152 -16.67 -4.09 -16.41
N LEU A 153 -16.58 -3.38 -15.27
CA LEU A 153 -17.18 -3.83 -14.01
C LEU A 153 -18.67 -4.16 -14.23
N PRO A 154 -19.13 -5.37 -13.83
CA PRO A 154 -20.54 -5.74 -13.92
C PRO A 154 -21.44 -4.73 -13.20
N ASP A 155 -22.65 -4.55 -13.71
CA ASP A 155 -23.63 -3.68 -13.07
C ASP A 155 -24.10 -4.28 -11.74
N ALA A 156 -24.45 -3.40 -10.80
CA ALA A 156 -25.08 -3.80 -9.56
C ALA A 156 -26.49 -4.35 -9.84
N VAL A 157 -27.03 -5.13 -8.90
CA VAL A 157 -28.41 -5.63 -8.98
C VAL A 157 -29.38 -4.45 -9.11
N GLY A 158 -30.22 -4.47 -10.15
CA GLY A 158 -31.20 -3.42 -10.44
C GLY A 158 -32.43 -3.46 -9.54
N PHE A 159 -33.24 -2.39 -9.55
CA PHE A 159 -34.48 -2.28 -8.76
C PHE A 159 -35.51 -3.37 -9.09
N ASP A 160 -35.54 -3.83 -10.33
CA ASP A 160 -36.40 -4.88 -10.86
C ASP A 160 -35.84 -6.30 -10.65
N GLU A 161 -34.61 -6.43 -10.14
CA GLU A 161 -33.90 -7.69 -10.02
C GLU A 161 -33.55 -8.09 -8.58
N LEU A 162 -34.05 -7.34 -7.58
CA LEU A 162 -33.70 -7.53 -6.17
C LEU A 162 -33.96 -8.94 -5.64
N ASP A 163 -34.93 -9.65 -6.21
CA ASP A 163 -35.26 -11.02 -5.78
C ASP A 163 -34.14 -12.02 -6.08
N LYS A 164 -33.24 -11.72 -7.04
CA LYS A 164 -32.05 -12.55 -7.34
C LYS A 164 -31.11 -12.71 -6.15
N LEU A 165 -31.11 -11.74 -5.22
CA LEU A 165 -30.25 -11.77 -4.03
C LEU A 165 -30.61 -12.90 -3.06
N ASN A 166 -31.82 -13.47 -3.14
CA ASN A 166 -32.19 -14.63 -2.32
C ASN A 166 -31.42 -15.89 -2.75
N ASP A 167 -31.16 -16.03 -4.05
CA ASP A 167 -30.48 -17.20 -4.62
C ASP A 167 -28.98 -16.95 -4.80
N ASN A 168 -28.58 -15.71 -5.09
CA ASN A 168 -27.20 -15.30 -5.38
C ASN A 168 -26.82 -14.04 -4.56
N PRO A 169 -26.79 -14.14 -3.21
CA PRO A 169 -26.49 -13.00 -2.34
C PRO A 169 -25.10 -12.39 -2.58
N GLU A 170 -24.15 -13.16 -3.11
CA GLU A 170 -22.80 -12.70 -3.47
C GLU A 170 -22.79 -11.57 -4.51
N LEU A 171 -23.86 -11.41 -5.31
CA LEU A 171 -24.00 -10.29 -6.25
C LEU A 171 -24.01 -8.91 -5.56
N ALA A 172 -24.28 -8.86 -4.25
CA ALA A 172 -24.15 -7.64 -3.46
C ALA A 172 -22.71 -7.06 -3.46
N ALA A 173 -21.70 -7.86 -3.85
CA ALA A 173 -20.33 -7.40 -4.08
C ALA A 173 -20.28 -6.19 -5.03
N PHE A 174 -21.07 -6.21 -6.11
CA PHE A 174 -21.06 -5.16 -7.12
C PHE A 174 -21.73 -3.87 -6.62
N THR A 175 -22.78 -3.95 -5.81
CA THR A 175 -23.33 -2.78 -5.11
C THR A 175 -22.33 -2.21 -4.11
N TYR A 176 -21.68 -3.08 -3.33
CA TYR A 176 -20.71 -2.67 -2.32
C TYR A 176 -19.55 -1.88 -2.91
N ILE A 177 -18.89 -2.46 -3.93
CA ILE A 177 -17.67 -1.88 -4.47
C ILE A 177 -17.92 -0.56 -5.23
N ARG A 178 -19.03 -0.47 -5.95
CA ARG A 178 -19.43 0.71 -6.74
C ARG A 178 -19.75 1.93 -5.88
N GLN A 179 -20.24 1.75 -4.65
CA GLN A 179 -20.57 2.85 -3.74
C GLN A 179 -19.40 3.31 -2.88
N GLU A 180 -18.59 2.36 -2.39
CA GLU A 180 -17.53 2.67 -1.43
C GLU A 180 -16.15 2.68 -2.08
N CYS A 181 -15.72 1.58 -2.69
CA CYS A 181 -14.33 1.37 -3.07
C CYS A 181 -13.95 2.10 -4.36
N ASN A 182 -14.84 2.15 -5.35
CA ASN A 182 -14.55 2.73 -6.67
C ASN A 182 -14.74 4.24 -6.76
N ARG A 183 -14.94 4.97 -5.67
CA ARG A 183 -15.05 6.45 -5.71
C ARG A 183 -13.72 7.17 -6.00
N CYS A 184 -12.61 6.44 -5.96
CA CYS A 184 -11.26 6.98 -6.03
C CYS A 184 -10.64 6.91 -7.44
N HIS A 185 -11.30 6.26 -8.41
CA HIS A 185 -10.74 6.20 -9.76
C HIS A 185 -10.67 7.57 -10.42
N HIS A 186 -9.73 7.74 -11.33
CA HIS A 186 -9.39 9.02 -11.93
C HIS A 186 -10.48 9.62 -12.86
N ALA A 187 -11.52 8.87 -13.18
CA ALA A 187 -12.57 9.32 -14.10
C ALA A 187 -13.78 9.98 -13.42
N VAL A 188 -13.72 10.20 -12.12
CA VAL A 188 -14.68 10.99 -11.32
C VAL A 188 -13.92 11.85 -10.32
N LYS A 189 -14.52 12.96 -9.84
CA LYS A 189 -13.92 13.78 -8.75
C LYS A 189 -13.98 13.08 -7.40
N GLY A 190 -14.97 12.21 -7.19
CA GLY A 190 -15.19 11.52 -5.91
C GLY A 190 -16.02 12.35 -4.94
N ARG A 191 -15.83 12.17 -3.62
CA ARG A 191 -16.68 12.81 -2.61
C ARG A 191 -16.25 14.26 -2.37
N SER A 192 -17.21 15.19 -2.36
CA SER A 192 -17.03 16.57 -1.89
C SER A 192 -17.07 16.63 -0.35
N ARG A 193 -16.01 16.18 0.33
CA ARG A 193 -15.88 16.18 1.81
C ARG A 193 -14.50 16.69 2.22
N ARG A 194 -14.37 17.13 3.47
CA ARG A 194 -13.09 17.58 4.04
C ARG A 194 -12.00 16.52 3.87
N GLY A 195 -10.91 16.89 3.19
CA GLY A 195 -9.80 16.02 2.79
C GLY A 195 -9.98 15.25 1.47
N ASP A 196 -11.20 15.19 0.92
CA ASP A 196 -11.50 14.38 -0.27
C ASP A 196 -11.55 15.22 -1.57
N PHE A 197 -11.35 16.54 -1.50
CA PHE A 197 -11.37 17.44 -2.66
C PHE A 197 -10.22 17.17 -3.64
N ARG A 198 -10.55 17.05 -4.92
CA ARG A 198 -9.62 16.87 -6.04
C ARG A 198 -10.31 17.11 -7.39
N GLY A 199 -9.51 17.28 -8.45
CA GLY A 199 -9.99 17.17 -9.83
C GLY A 199 -10.08 15.71 -10.32
N MET A 200 -10.27 15.55 -11.63
CA MET A 200 -10.26 14.29 -12.38
C MET A 200 -8.96 14.13 -13.17
N GLY A 201 -8.62 12.89 -13.52
CA GLY A 201 -7.50 12.55 -14.41
C GLY A 201 -6.19 13.16 -13.93
N CYS A 202 -5.54 13.92 -14.80
CA CYS A 202 -4.29 14.62 -14.50
C CYS A 202 -4.47 15.62 -13.35
N SER A 203 -5.60 16.33 -13.31
CA SER A 203 -5.89 17.35 -12.28
C SER A 203 -6.07 16.76 -10.89
N SER A 204 -6.38 15.46 -10.78
CA SER A 204 -6.49 14.79 -9.48
C SER A 204 -5.17 14.81 -8.68
N CYS A 205 -4.04 14.90 -9.39
CA CYS A 205 -2.70 15.01 -8.80
C CYS A 205 -2.09 16.40 -9.02
N HIS A 206 -2.20 16.93 -10.24
CA HIS A 206 -1.44 18.11 -10.65
C HIS A 206 -2.06 19.44 -10.22
N VAL A 207 -3.34 19.45 -9.83
CA VAL A 207 -3.99 20.65 -9.28
C VAL A 207 -4.10 20.51 -7.75
N PRO A 208 -3.48 21.39 -6.97
CA PRO A 208 -3.45 21.25 -5.52
C PRO A 208 -4.77 21.70 -4.88
N TYR A 209 -5.30 20.88 -3.99
CA TYR A 209 -6.44 21.21 -3.12
C TYR A 209 -5.98 21.21 -1.66
N SER A 210 -6.52 22.12 -0.86
CA SER A 210 -6.41 22.02 0.59
C SER A 210 -7.44 21.04 1.15
N ASN A 211 -7.23 20.57 2.37
CA ASN A 211 -8.22 19.70 3.04
C ASN A 211 -9.58 20.39 3.21
N GLU A 212 -9.62 21.72 3.25
CA GLU A 212 -10.84 22.50 3.40
C GLU A 212 -11.52 22.81 2.06
N GLY A 213 -10.78 22.71 0.94
CA GLY A 213 -11.33 22.86 -0.42
C GLY A 213 -11.68 24.29 -0.81
N TYR A 214 -11.03 25.29 -0.21
CA TYR A 214 -11.23 26.70 -0.55
C TYR A 214 -10.12 27.22 -1.46
N TYR A 215 -10.48 28.17 -2.32
CA TYR A 215 -9.53 28.94 -3.11
C TYR A 215 -8.84 30.01 -2.26
N GLU A 216 -7.51 30.03 -2.30
CA GLU A 216 -6.67 30.99 -1.56
C GLU A 216 -5.60 31.63 -2.47
N GLY A 217 -5.72 31.43 -3.79
CA GLY A 217 -4.84 32.00 -4.81
C GLY A 217 -5.22 33.42 -5.22
N ASN A 218 -4.57 33.94 -6.28
CA ASN A 218 -4.73 35.33 -6.71
C ASN A 218 -5.76 35.53 -7.84
N ASP A 219 -6.39 34.45 -8.31
CA ASP A 219 -7.40 34.50 -9.38
C ASP A 219 -8.75 34.98 -8.84
N ARG A 220 -9.14 36.20 -9.23
CA ARG A 220 -10.41 36.82 -8.79
C ARG A 220 -11.65 36.19 -9.43
N SER A 221 -11.48 35.32 -10.41
CA SER A 221 -12.61 34.65 -11.07
C SER A 221 -13.11 33.42 -10.31
N ILE A 222 -12.36 32.94 -9.31
CA ILE A 222 -12.69 31.75 -8.52
C ILE A 222 -13.27 32.19 -7.16
N PRO A 223 -14.43 31.65 -6.74
CA PRO A 223 -15.01 31.92 -5.42
C PRO A 223 -14.07 31.53 -4.26
N THR A 224 -14.03 32.35 -3.22
CA THR A 224 -13.15 32.18 -2.04
C THR A 224 -13.91 31.83 -0.76
N ASP A 225 -15.24 31.88 -0.80
CA ASP A 225 -16.14 31.72 0.35
C ASP A 225 -16.97 30.44 0.31
N GLU A 226 -16.73 29.58 -0.67
CA GLU A 226 -17.31 28.24 -0.77
C GLU A 226 -16.22 27.17 -0.99
N PRO A 227 -16.45 25.93 -0.51
CA PRO A 227 -15.53 24.83 -0.73
C PRO A 227 -15.62 24.31 -2.18
N THR A 228 -14.95 23.20 -2.48
CA THR A 228 -14.86 22.53 -3.81
C THR A 228 -13.93 23.18 -4.84
N HIS A 229 -13.14 24.16 -4.43
CA HIS A 229 -12.15 24.85 -5.27
C HIS A 229 -10.71 24.42 -4.96
N PRO A 230 -9.80 24.45 -5.95
CA PRO A 230 -8.38 24.20 -5.70
C PRO A 230 -7.80 25.27 -4.79
N LEU A 231 -6.66 25.00 -4.14
CA LEU A 231 -6.00 25.99 -3.28
C LEU A 231 -5.50 27.21 -4.08
N THR A 232 -5.04 26.98 -5.31
CA THR A 232 -4.49 27.98 -6.23
C THR A 232 -4.69 27.50 -7.66
N HIS A 233 -4.65 28.42 -8.63
CA HIS A 233 -4.70 28.08 -10.05
C HIS A 233 -3.33 27.61 -10.58
N GLN A 234 -2.34 27.31 -9.72
CA GLN A 234 -1.02 26.82 -10.14
C GLN A 234 -0.95 25.28 -10.15
N ILE A 235 -0.18 24.72 -11.08
CA ILE A 235 0.07 23.27 -11.16
C ILE A 235 1.30 22.84 -10.32
N GLN A 236 1.15 21.75 -9.56
CA GLN A 236 2.24 21.00 -8.90
C GLN A 236 2.69 19.80 -9.74
N GLY A 237 3.94 19.34 -9.59
CA GLY A 237 4.45 18.21 -10.37
C GLY A 237 5.90 17.84 -10.08
N THR A 238 6.84 18.32 -10.89
CA THR A 238 8.28 18.03 -10.74
C THR A 238 8.96 19.00 -9.77
N ARG A 239 10.27 18.82 -9.59
CA ARG A 239 11.11 19.65 -8.70
C ARG A 239 11.16 21.12 -9.09
N GLU A 240 10.98 21.46 -10.37
CA GLU A 240 10.91 22.85 -10.85
C GLU A 240 9.47 23.38 -10.92
N ALA A 241 8.49 22.55 -10.56
CA ALA A 241 7.10 22.94 -10.48
C ALA A 241 6.80 23.67 -9.17
N THR A 242 7.30 24.90 -9.05
CA THR A 242 7.03 25.78 -7.91
C THR A 242 5.55 26.13 -7.84
N VAL A 243 4.94 25.89 -6.68
CA VAL A 243 3.61 26.41 -6.31
C VAL A 243 3.79 27.40 -5.17
N THR A 244 3.22 28.59 -5.29
CA THR A 244 3.34 29.67 -4.30
C THR A 244 1.98 30.20 -3.86
N VAL A 245 1.70 30.10 -2.57
CA VAL A 245 0.47 30.60 -1.93
C VAL A 245 0.85 31.34 -0.65
N HIS A 246 0.28 32.51 -0.40
CA HIS A 246 0.62 33.37 0.75
C HIS A 246 2.13 33.69 0.91
N GLY A 247 2.86 33.78 -0.19
CA GLY A 247 4.32 34.02 -0.17
C GLY A 247 5.15 32.82 0.32
N THR A 248 4.53 31.65 0.47
CA THR A 248 5.20 30.38 0.78
C THR A 248 5.19 29.48 -0.44
N SER A 249 6.33 28.88 -0.76
CA SER A 249 6.49 28.01 -1.92
C SER A 249 6.81 26.57 -1.52
N TYR A 250 6.34 25.62 -2.32
CA TYR A 250 6.73 24.20 -2.26
C TYR A 250 6.89 23.63 -3.67
N HIS A 251 7.46 22.43 -3.78
CA HIS A 251 7.74 21.76 -5.07
C HIS A 251 7.35 20.30 -5.02
N GLY A 252 7.00 19.68 -6.16
CA GLY A 252 6.56 18.28 -6.15
C GLY A 252 5.12 18.08 -5.65
N LEU A 253 4.53 16.93 -5.91
CA LEU A 253 3.17 16.59 -5.47
C LEU A 253 3.10 16.43 -3.95
N ALA A 254 2.32 17.28 -3.29
CA ALA A 254 2.09 17.19 -1.85
C ALA A 254 1.54 15.81 -1.44
N VAL A 255 1.95 15.30 -0.27
CA VAL A 255 1.52 13.97 0.20
C VAL A 255 0.01 13.94 0.43
N GLU A 256 -0.54 15.07 0.85
CA GLU A 256 -1.96 15.31 1.06
C GLU A 256 -2.78 14.96 -0.19
N THR A 257 -2.29 15.30 -1.38
CA THR A 257 -2.92 14.95 -2.66
C THR A 257 -3.04 13.45 -2.86
N CYS A 258 -2.03 12.67 -2.46
CA CYS A 258 -2.12 11.21 -2.49
C CYS A 258 -3.12 10.68 -1.45
N THR A 259 -3.17 11.30 -0.27
CA THR A 259 -4.03 10.83 0.83
C THR A 259 -5.52 10.99 0.59
N THR A 260 -5.94 11.88 -0.33
CA THR A 260 -7.32 12.00 -0.83
C THR A 260 -7.89 10.64 -1.26
N CYS A 261 -7.06 9.76 -1.84
CA CYS A 261 -7.44 8.40 -2.24
C CYS A 261 -6.78 7.31 -1.36
N HIS A 262 -5.56 7.53 -0.86
CA HIS A 262 -4.77 6.55 -0.09
C HIS A 262 -5.00 6.59 1.44
N ASN A 263 -6.17 7.06 1.89
CA ASN A 263 -6.58 7.09 3.31
C ASN A 263 -7.41 5.86 3.77
N ARG A 264 -7.88 5.01 2.85
CA ARG A 264 -8.62 3.75 3.13
C ARG A 264 -7.75 2.52 2.79
N GLY A 265 -8.34 1.34 2.58
CA GLY A 265 -7.63 0.12 2.20
C GLY A 265 -6.42 -0.14 3.12
N LYS A 266 -5.21 -0.12 2.55
CA LYS A 266 -3.94 -0.29 3.26
C LYS A 266 -3.48 0.93 4.09
N ARG A 267 -4.11 2.10 3.92
CA ARG A 267 -3.86 3.38 4.64
C ARG A 267 -2.43 3.91 4.49
N VAL A 268 -1.78 3.58 3.38
CA VAL A 268 -0.35 3.88 3.13
C VAL A 268 -0.04 5.37 3.12
N GLY A 269 -0.95 6.22 2.63
CA GLY A 269 -0.71 7.66 2.55
C GLY A 269 -0.69 8.30 3.95
N VAL A 270 -1.70 7.98 4.76
CA VAL A 270 -1.82 8.52 6.12
C VAL A 270 -0.76 7.93 7.06
N SER A 271 -0.36 6.66 6.91
CA SER A 271 0.70 6.08 7.72
C SER A 271 2.08 6.69 7.43
N PHE A 272 2.37 7.05 6.18
CA PHE A 272 3.60 7.79 5.81
C PHE A 272 3.73 9.11 6.58
N GLN A 273 2.62 9.83 6.75
CA GLN A 273 2.53 11.06 7.54
C GLN A 273 2.48 10.81 9.06
N GLY A 274 2.47 9.56 9.53
CA GLY A 274 2.35 9.22 10.94
C GLY A 274 0.93 9.34 11.48
N LEU A 275 -0.11 9.01 10.70
CA LEU A 275 -1.51 9.09 11.13
C LEU A 275 -2.18 7.71 11.14
N MET A 276 -2.72 7.32 12.30
CA MET A 276 -3.47 6.07 12.48
C MET A 276 -4.95 6.34 12.70
N GLU A 277 -5.81 5.71 11.91
CA GLU A 277 -7.27 5.83 12.04
C GLU A 277 -7.76 5.37 13.43
N THR A 278 -8.70 6.12 14.02
CA THR A 278 -9.31 5.85 15.33
C THR A 278 -10.83 6.04 15.28
N PRO A 279 -11.62 5.26 16.07
CA PRO A 279 -13.06 5.49 16.18
C PRO A 279 -13.39 6.62 17.18
N TYR A 280 -12.38 7.16 17.86
CA TYR A 280 -12.56 8.17 18.90
C TYR A 280 -12.38 9.58 18.36
N THR A 281 -13.19 10.51 18.87
CA THR A 281 -13.12 11.94 18.54
C THR A 281 -12.25 12.73 19.52
N SER A 282 -11.66 12.08 20.52
CA SER A 282 -10.72 12.67 21.47
C SER A 282 -9.30 12.74 20.89
N PRO A 283 -8.43 13.67 21.34
CA PRO A 283 -8.64 14.68 22.38
C PRO A 283 -9.61 15.80 21.97
N PHE A 284 -10.21 16.49 22.94
CA PHE A 284 -11.15 17.57 22.64
C PHE A 284 -10.43 18.88 22.30
N SER A 285 -11.06 19.70 21.45
CA SER A 285 -10.63 21.06 21.13
C SER A 285 -10.84 22.01 22.33
N GLU A 286 -10.42 23.27 22.17
CA GLU A 286 -10.60 24.32 23.20
C GLU A 286 -12.07 24.53 23.61
N THR A 287 -13.03 24.21 22.74
CA THR A 287 -14.47 24.32 23.02
C THR A 287 -15.05 23.05 23.68
N GLY A 288 -14.23 22.02 23.88
CA GLY A 288 -14.68 20.71 24.35
C GLY A 288 -15.30 19.83 23.25
N ALA A 289 -15.32 20.30 21.99
CA ALA A 289 -15.76 19.49 20.86
C ALA A 289 -14.72 18.43 20.48
N GLY A 290 -15.15 17.34 19.85
CA GLY A 290 -14.23 16.36 19.27
C GLY A 290 -13.35 16.96 18.17
N THR A 291 -12.24 16.29 17.86
CA THR A 291 -11.44 16.62 16.67
C THR A 291 -12.31 16.53 15.41
N PRO A 292 -12.15 17.46 14.45
CA PRO A 292 -12.84 17.35 13.18
C PRO A 292 -12.41 16.08 12.44
N ASP A 293 -13.33 15.51 11.67
CA ASP A 293 -13.00 14.40 10.80
C ASP A 293 -12.18 14.87 9.59
N LEU A 294 -11.40 13.95 9.04
CA LEU A 294 -10.62 14.11 7.82
C LEU A 294 -10.79 12.83 6.99
N HIS A 295 -11.18 12.94 5.73
CA HIS A 295 -11.59 11.78 4.91
C HIS A 295 -12.70 10.94 5.58
N SER A 296 -13.66 11.59 6.27
CA SER A 296 -14.72 10.95 7.07
C SER A 296 -14.24 10.10 8.27
N LYS A 297 -13.04 10.38 8.79
CA LYS A 297 -12.38 9.60 9.86
C LYS A 297 -11.68 10.49 10.88
N HIS A 298 -11.32 9.91 12.02
CA HIS A 298 -10.44 10.54 13.01
C HIS A 298 -9.09 9.84 13.06
N TYR A 299 -8.05 10.55 13.50
CA TYR A 299 -6.68 10.04 13.53
C TYR A 299 -5.99 10.28 14.88
N ILE A 300 -5.11 9.35 15.24
CA ILE A 300 -4.10 9.50 16.28
C ILE A 300 -2.76 9.76 15.60
N ALA A 301 -2.00 10.72 16.10
CA ALA A 301 -0.64 10.99 15.64
C ALA A 301 0.34 9.93 16.19
N MET A 302 1.08 9.33 15.27
CA MET A 302 2.05 8.25 15.46
C MET A 302 3.44 8.70 14.97
N GLU A 303 4.45 7.85 15.11
CA GLU A 303 5.76 8.10 14.52
C GLU A 303 5.66 8.11 12.98
N GLN A 304 6.17 9.18 12.37
CA GLN A 304 6.17 9.36 10.91
C GLN A 304 7.30 8.55 10.25
N ASP A 305 7.15 8.22 8.98
CA ASP A 305 8.22 7.57 8.21
C ASP A 305 9.48 8.45 8.16
N ILE A 306 10.66 7.84 8.30
CA ILE A 306 11.93 8.56 8.27
C ILE A 306 12.18 9.24 6.92
N HIS A 307 11.68 8.69 5.81
CA HIS A 307 11.80 9.30 4.49
C HIS A 307 10.94 10.57 4.39
N TYR A 308 9.70 10.52 4.91
CA TYR A 308 8.84 11.69 5.04
C TYR A 308 9.53 12.78 5.86
N GLN A 309 10.06 12.45 7.04
CA GLN A 309 10.79 13.39 7.90
C GLN A 309 12.04 13.99 7.23
N LYS A 310 12.64 13.28 6.26
CA LYS A 310 13.79 13.78 5.51
C LYS A 310 13.40 14.67 4.34
N GLY A 311 12.11 14.79 4.01
CA GLY A 311 11.58 15.63 2.95
C GLY A 311 11.31 14.89 1.64
N MET A 312 11.19 13.56 1.69
CA MET A 312 10.71 12.77 0.55
C MET A 312 9.18 12.78 0.48
N LYS A 313 8.65 12.79 -0.74
CA LYS A 313 7.24 12.62 -1.07
C LYS A 313 7.00 11.25 -1.69
N CYS A 314 5.74 10.88 -1.90
CA CYS A 314 5.38 9.60 -2.53
C CYS A 314 6.06 9.41 -3.89
N GLN A 315 6.11 10.47 -4.72
CA GLN A 315 6.73 10.44 -6.05
C GLN A 315 8.27 10.27 -6.04
N ASP A 316 8.92 10.45 -4.88
CA ASP A 316 10.37 10.24 -4.78
C ASP A 316 10.71 8.75 -4.74
N CYS A 317 9.74 7.90 -4.39
CA CYS A 317 9.83 6.45 -4.39
C CYS A 317 9.08 5.82 -5.57
N HIS A 318 7.91 6.35 -5.93
CA HIS A 318 7.10 5.85 -7.03
C HIS A 318 7.49 6.51 -8.34
N THR A 319 8.00 5.72 -9.29
CA THR A 319 8.41 6.24 -10.60
C THR A 319 7.21 6.72 -11.43
N SER A 320 7.47 7.46 -12.52
CA SER A 320 6.43 7.86 -13.47
C SER A 320 5.60 6.66 -13.97
N ILE A 321 6.25 5.52 -14.24
CA ILE A 321 5.57 4.29 -14.69
C ILE A 321 4.73 3.66 -13.58
N ASP A 322 5.17 3.74 -12.32
CA ASP A 322 4.43 3.17 -11.19
C ASP A 322 3.09 3.90 -10.97
N VAL A 323 3.02 5.19 -11.34
CA VAL A 323 1.87 6.07 -11.13
C VAL A 323 1.04 6.25 -12.39
N HIS A 324 1.64 6.72 -13.50
CA HIS A 324 0.94 6.94 -14.77
C HIS A 324 0.65 5.63 -15.51
N GLY A 325 1.42 4.57 -15.23
CA GLY A 325 1.41 3.31 -15.99
C GLY A 325 2.53 3.23 -17.01
N ASP A 326 2.75 2.04 -17.57
CA ASP A 326 3.68 1.79 -18.68
C ASP A 326 2.96 1.45 -20.01
N GLY A 327 1.66 1.75 -20.08
CA GLY A 327 0.80 1.42 -21.22
C GLY A 327 0.28 -0.02 -21.22
N PHE A 328 0.53 -0.79 -20.16
CA PHE A 328 -0.01 -2.13 -19.97
C PHE A 328 -0.68 -2.28 -18.61
N LEU A 329 -1.63 -3.20 -18.52
CA LEU A 329 -2.40 -3.49 -17.32
C LEU A 329 -1.50 -4.10 -16.23
N ASN A 330 -1.45 -3.41 -15.08
CA ASN A 330 -0.82 -3.88 -13.84
C ASN A 330 -1.87 -3.83 -12.72
N PRO A 331 -2.61 -4.92 -12.44
CA PRO A 331 -3.82 -4.82 -11.64
C PRO A 331 -3.58 -4.80 -10.13
N THR A 332 -2.34 -4.95 -9.66
CA THR A 332 -2.01 -4.83 -8.22
C THR A 332 -0.86 -3.87 -8.00
N THR A 333 -0.73 -3.33 -6.78
CA THR A 333 0.37 -2.42 -6.43
C THR A 333 1.74 -3.09 -6.62
N LEU A 334 1.85 -4.38 -6.29
CA LEU A 334 3.09 -5.15 -6.46
C LEU A 334 3.44 -5.35 -7.94
N ALA A 335 2.42 -5.42 -8.81
CA ALA A 335 2.65 -5.53 -10.26
C ALA A 335 3.21 -4.23 -10.85
N ALA A 336 2.85 -3.07 -10.29
CA ALA A 336 3.27 -1.76 -10.81
C ALA A 336 4.59 -1.25 -10.22
N VAL A 337 4.80 -1.43 -8.91
CA VAL A 337 6.00 -0.91 -8.22
C VAL A 337 7.22 -1.71 -8.62
N GLN A 338 8.29 -1.02 -9.02
CA GLN A 338 9.52 -1.64 -9.51
C GLN A 338 10.75 -1.39 -8.63
N ILE A 339 10.59 -0.55 -7.61
CA ILE A 339 11.66 -0.12 -6.72
C ILE A 339 11.76 -1.00 -5.49
N GLU A 340 12.99 -1.28 -5.08
CA GLU A 340 13.28 -2.01 -3.86
C GLU A 340 14.11 -1.19 -2.88
N CYS A 341 14.03 -1.53 -1.59
CA CYS A 341 14.86 -0.88 -0.56
C CYS A 341 16.36 -0.98 -0.92
N SER A 342 16.73 -2.10 -1.54
CA SER A 342 18.10 -2.39 -1.95
C SER A 342 18.58 -1.54 -3.13
N ASP A 343 17.68 -0.86 -3.86
CA ASP A 343 18.00 0.01 -4.99
C ASP A 343 18.69 1.31 -4.57
N CYS A 344 18.49 1.76 -3.33
CA CYS A 344 19.24 2.87 -2.75
C CYS A 344 20.23 2.40 -1.67
N HIS A 345 19.83 1.43 -0.84
CA HIS A 345 20.60 1.06 0.35
C HIS A 345 21.62 -0.06 0.12
N GLY A 346 21.41 -0.92 -0.88
CA GLY A 346 22.21 -2.12 -1.11
C GLY A 346 22.06 -3.13 0.04
N THR A 347 23.10 -3.93 0.23
CA THR A 347 23.23 -4.93 1.31
C THR A 347 24.51 -4.66 2.11
N PRO A 348 24.79 -5.37 3.21
CA PRO A 348 26.08 -5.28 3.91
C PRO A 348 27.29 -5.58 3.04
N ASP A 349 27.12 -6.41 2.00
CA ASP A 349 28.23 -6.95 1.21
C ASP A 349 28.28 -6.38 -0.21
N LYS A 350 27.17 -5.80 -0.71
CA LYS A 350 27.04 -5.24 -2.07
C LYS A 350 26.40 -3.86 -2.06
N PHE A 351 26.97 -2.93 -2.83
CA PHE A 351 26.34 -1.67 -3.19
C PHE A 351 25.10 -1.89 -4.08
N PRO A 352 24.19 -0.91 -4.21
CA PRO A 352 23.00 -1.06 -5.04
C PRO A 352 23.27 -1.46 -6.49
N TRP A 353 24.30 -0.91 -7.12
CA TRP A 353 24.70 -1.23 -8.50
C TRP A 353 25.45 -2.56 -8.64
N GLU A 354 25.87 -3.17 -7.53
CA GLU A 354 26.53 -4.49 -7.50
C GLU A 354 25.52 -5.65 -7.37
N LEU A 355 24.24 -5.33 -7.11
CA LEU A 355 23.17 -6.32 -7.02
C LEU A 355 22.72 -6.77 -8.41
N PRO A 356 22.28 -8.04 -8.56
CA PRO A 356 21.71 -8.50 -9.82
C PRO A 356 20.32 -7.89 -10.07
N LEU A 357 19.88 -7.93 -11.32
CA LEU A 357 18.51 -7.58 -11.70
C LEU A 357 17.50 -8.49 -10.96
N GLY A 358 16.42 -7.91 -10.45
CA GLY A 358 15.35 -8.60 -9.72
C GLY A 358 15.66 -8.90 -8.26
N TYR A 359 16.79 -8.45 -7.70
CA TYR A 359 17.07 -8.65 -6.28
C TYR A 359 16.02 -7.95 -5.41
N MET A 360 15.36 -8.71 -4.53
CA MET A 360 14.16 -8.38 -3.74
C MET A 360 12.82 -8.31 -4.50
N ASP A 361 12.82 -8.41 -5.82
CA ASP A 361 11.61 -8.44 -6.67
C ASP A 361 11.49 -9.81 -7.39
N GLU A 362 11.92 -10.91 -6.74
CA GLU A 362 12.23 -12.16 -7.45
C GLU A 362 11.02 -12.90 -8.05
N PHE A 363 9.88 -12.88 -7.36
CA PHE A 363 8.76 -13.82 -7.59
C PHE A 363 9.23 -15.29 -7.56
N ASP A 364 10.21 -15.56 -6.70
CA ASP A 364 10.79 -16.88 -6.44
C ASP A 364 11.15 -16.97 -4.95
N MET A 365 11.22 -18.19 -4.44
CA MET A 365 11.67 -18.45 -3.07
C MET A 365 13.20 -18.32 -2.91
N SER A 366 13.94 -18.11 -4.00
CA SER A 366 15.39 -17.93 -4.00
C SER A 366 15.75 -16.50 -4.40
N PRO A 367 16.74 -15.86 -3.74
CA PRO A 367 17.22 -14.56 -4.16
C PRO A 367 17.72 -14.54 -5.60
N ALA A 368 17.58 -13.38 -6.27
CA ALA A 368 18.12 -13.21 -7.61
C ALA A 368 19.66 -13.38 -7.61
N ASP A 369 20.17 -13.96 -8.69
CA ASP A 369 21.60 -14.12 -8.96
C ASP A 369 21.90 -13.68 -10.39
N GLY A 370 23.16 -13.35 -10.67
CA GLY A 370 23.63 -12.90 -11.97
C GLY A 370 24.61 -11.74 -11.89
N ASP A 371 24.89 -11.16 -13.06
CA ASP A 371 25.80 -10.04 -13.18
C ASP A 371 25.24 -8.78 -12.50
N PRO A 372 26.10 -7.89 -11.98
CA PRO A 372 25.70 -6.59 -11.46
C PRO A 372 24.85 -5.79 -12.45
N ARG A 373 23.71 -5.26 -12.00
CA ARG A 373 22.83 -4.44 -12.84
C ARG A 373 23.50 -3.12 -13.27
N GLY A 374 24.41 -2.58 -12.47
CA GLY A 374 25.16 -1.36 -12.80
C GLY A 374 24.37 -0.07 -12.63
N VAL A 375 24.73 0.92 -13.45
CA VAL A 375 24.14 2.27 -13.53
C VAL A 375 23.92 2.65 -14.99
N THR A 376 23.14 3.69 -15.25
CA THR A 376 22.88 4.20 -16.61
C THR A 376 23.00 5.72 -16.69
N ASP A 377 23.38 6.21 -17.87
CA ASP A 377 23.45 7.64 -18.17
C ASP A 377 22.18 8.17 -18.88
N GLN A 378 21.21 7.29 -19.12
CA GLN A 378 20.03 7.57 -19.93
C GLN A 378 18.77 7.60 -19.05
N GLN A 379 17.98 8.65 -19.21
CA GLN A 379 16.58 8.70 -18.76
C GLN A 379 15.66 8.04 -19.80
N LEU A 380 14.43 7.74 -19.41
CA LEU A 380 13.39 7.24 -20.28
C LEU A 380 12.88 8.37 -21.20
N PRO A 381 12.65 8.10 -22.51
CA PRO A 381 12.22 9.14 -23.44
C PRO A 381 10.96 9.92 -23.00
N HIS A 382 9.98 9.23 -22.43
CA HIS A 382 8.72 9.83 -22.00
C HIS A 382 8.84 10.70 -20.73
N THR A 383 9.99 10.72 -20.05
CA THR A 383 10.23 11.54 -18.84
C THR A 383 11.12 12.75 -19.11
N TRP A 384 11.58 12.97 -20.35
CA TRP A 384 12.47 14.09 -20.70
C TRP A 384 11.88 15.48 -20.50
N ALA A 385 10.54 15.60 -20.48
CA ALA A 385 9.85 16.84 -20.15
C ALA A 385 9.87 17.15 -18.64
N GLY A 386 10.35 16.23 -17.82
CA GLY A 386 10.57 16.45 -16.39
C GLY A 386 11.95 17.04 -16.09
N TYR A 387 12.24 17.15 -14.79
CA TYR A 387 13.50 17.73 -14.32
C TYR A 387 14.70 16.82 -14.65
N GLN A 388 15.74 17.40 -15.25
CA GLN A 388 16.99 16.70 -15.54
C GLN A 388 17.94 16.79 -14.35
N HIS A 389 18.16 15.67 -13.68
CA HIS A 389 19.06 15.59 -12.54
C HIS A 389 20.53 15.48 -12.96
N ASP A 390 21.46 15.94 -12.10
CA ASP A 390 22.89 15.70 -12.32
C ASP A 390 23.19 14.21 -12.10
N LYS A 391 23.48 13.49 -13.19
CA LYS A 391 23.68 12.04 -13.18
C LYS A 391 24.89 11.56 -12.38
N LYS A 392 25.86 12.43 -12.05
CA LYS A 392 27.12 12.03 -11.39
C LYS A 392 27.81 10.87 -12.13
N ASP A 393 28.00 9.73 -11.47
CA ASP A 393 28.59 8.51 -12.07
C ASP A 393 27.55 7.65 -12.82
N GLY A 394 26.27 8.04 -12.77
CA GLY A 394 25.14 7.38 -13.42
C GLY A 394 23.92 7.27 -12.51
N TYR A 395 22.73 7.26 -13.11
CA TYR A 395 21.47 6.90 -12.45
C TYR A 395 21.51 5.46 -11.97
N LEU A 396 21.01 5.22 -10.75
CA LEU A 396 20.80 3.85 -10.29
C LEU A 396 19.69 3.18 -11.12
N LEU A 397 19.71 1.86 -11.19
CA LEU A 397 18.68 1.07 -11.84
C LEU A 397 17.76 0.46 -10.80
N THR A 398 16.45 0.46 -11.09
CA THR A 398 15.44 -0.23 -10.30
C THR A 398 15.67 -1.74 -10.33
N ALA A 399 15.03 -2.49 -9.42
CA ALA A 399 15.05 -3.95 -9.44
C ALA A 399 14.62 -4.53 -10.80
N ARG A 400 13.76 -3.81 -11.55
CA ARG A 400 13.30 -4.20 -12.89
C ARG A 400 14.07 -3.57 -14.05
N GLY A 401 15.10 -2.76 -13.79
CA GLY A 401 16.07 -2.33 -14.80
C GLY A 401 15.72 -1.06 -15.59
N ASN A 402 14.78 -0.24 -15.11
CA ASN A 402 14.65 1.14 -15.57
C ASN A 402 15.59 2.07 -14.78
N PRO A 403 15.96 3.24 -15.32
CA PRO A 403 16.62 4.27 -14.52
C PRO A 403 15.71 4.72 -13.37
N TYR A 404 16.29 4.82 -12.18
CA TYR A 404 15.68 5.49 -11.04
C TYR A 404 16.09 6.96 -11.08
N GLU A 405 15.36 7.75 -11.85
CA GLU A 405 15.85 9.00 -12.45
C GLU A 405 16.17 10.13 -11.46
N ASN A 406 15.67 10.04 -10.22
CA ASN A 406 16.00 10.97 -9.14
C ASN A 406 17.14 10.47 -8.24
N THR A 407 17.71 9.29 -8.50
CA THR A 407 18.68 8.63 -7.62
C THR A 407 19.97 8.29 -8.38
N VAL A 408 21.10 8.80 -7.91
CA VAL A 408 22.39 8.70 -8.61
C VAL A 408 23.50 8.16 -7.72
N ARG A 409 24.51 7.56 -8.38
CA ARG A 409 25.76 7.15 -7.75
C ARG A 409 26.75 8.30 -7.70
N ASP A 410 27.37 8.51 -6.54
CA ASP A 410 28.53 9.39 -6.37
C ASP A 410 29.64 8.66 -5.60
N GLY A 411 30.57 8.03 -6.32
CA GLY A 411 31.57 7.13 -5.77
C GLY A 411 30.94 5.92 -5.07
N ASP A 412 31.08 5.88 -3.75
CA ASP A 412 30.52 4.85 -2.86
C ASP A 412 29.28 5.34 -2.09
N GLU A 413 28.71 6.47 -2.48
CA GLU A 413 27.51 7.07 -1.88
C GLU A 413 26.38 7.16 -2.91
N VAL A 414 25.18 7.41 -2.40
CA VAL A 414 23.98 7.61 -3.22
C VAL A 414 23.40 8.98 -2.90
N ILE A 415 22.96 9.70 -3.93
CA ILE A 415 22.24 10.96 -3.80
C ILE A 415 20.83 10.74 -4.34
N VAL A 416 19.82 11.07 -3.52
CA VAL A 416 18.42 11.14 -3.93
C VAL A 416 18.03 12.61 -4.05
N TYR A 417 17.68 13.04 -5.25
CA TYR A 417 17.17 14.37 -5.55
C TYR A 417 15.66 14.40 -5.33
N THR A 418 15.21 14.90 -4.17
CA THR A 418 13.78 14.92 -3.87
C THR A 418 13.01 15.93 -4.71
N ALA A 419 11.73 15.66 -4.93
CA ALA A 419 10.82 16.54 -5.62
C ALA A 419 10.60 17.87 -4.89
N GLU A 420 10.68 17.88 -3.55
CA GLU A 420 10.60 19.10 -2.73
C GLU A 420 11.84 20.02 -2.90
N GLY A 421 12.90 19.57 -3.58
CA GLY A 421 14.08 20.39 -3.84
C GLY A 421 15.29 20.11 -2.94
N LYS A 422 15.29 19.00 -2.19
CA LYS A 422 16.40 18.62 -1.31
C LYS A 422 17.28 17.53 -1.94
N ASP A 423 18.56 17.56 -1.62
CA ASP A 423 19.53 16.52 -2.05
C ASP A 423 19.89 15.66 -0.84
N LEU A 424 19.37 14.45 -0.81
CA LEU A 424 19.62 13.50 0.27
C LEU A 424 20.81 12.62 -0.07
N ARG A 425 21.95 12.91 0.56
CA ARG A 425 23.14 12.06 0.49
C ARG A 425 23.04 10.96 1.55
N LEU A 426 23.01 9.70 1.11
CA LEU A 426 23.03 8.54 1.98
C LEU A 426 24.28 7.68 1.76
N LYS A 427 24.70 7.02 2.84
CA LYS A 427 25.73 5.99 2.81
C LYS A 427 25.05 4.63 2.65
N PRO A 428 25.30 3.89 1.55
CA PRO A 428 24.83 2.51 1.42
C PRO A 428 25.29 1.63 2.58
N LEU A 429 24.57 0.55 2.79
CA LEU A 429 24.76 -0.33 3.94
C LEU A 429 26.18 -0.91 4.02
N LYS A 430 26.75 -1.34 2.89
CA LYS A 430 28.15 -1.79 2.78
C LYS A 430 29.15 -0.77 3.32
N LYS A 431 28.96 0.53 3.00
CA LYS A 431 29.81 1.61 3.50
C LYS A 431 29.63 1.81 5.01
N LEU A 432 28.40 1.79 5.50
CA LEU A 432 28.12 1.90 6.93
C LEU A 432 28.74 0.75 7.74
N VAL A 433 28.76 -0.46 7.19
CA VAL A 433 29.43 -1.63 7.80
C VAL A 433 30.93 -1.43 7.84
N ALA A 434 31.55 -1.02 6.72
CA ALA A 434 32.99 -0.76 6.65
C ALA A 434 33.44 0.35 7.63
N GLU A 435 32.58 1.34 7.88
CA GLU A 435 32.82 2.44 8.81
C GLU A 435 32.40 2.14 10.26
N ASN A 436 31.95 0.92 10.58
CA ASN A 436 31.46 0.52 11.90
C ASN A 436 30.30 1.39 12.45
N GLN A 437 29.39 1.83 11.57
CA GLN A 437 28.25 2.67 11.92
C GLN A 437 26.92 1.89 12.07
N ILE A 438 26.98 0.57 11.98
CA ILE A 438 25.83 -0.32 12.20
C ILE A 438 25.86 -0.86 13.63
N SER A 439 24.70 -0.86 14.29
CA SER A 439 24.58 -1.44 15.63
C SER A 439 24.93 -2.93 15.65
N THR A 440 25.43 -3.45 16.77
CA THR A 440 25.72 -4.88 16.95
C THR A 440 24.52 -5.76 16.60
N ARG A 441 23.32 -5.36 17.04
CA ARG A 441 22.07 -6.06 16.71
C ARG A 441 21.81 -6.10 15.21
N GLY A 442 22.05 -5.00 14.50
CA GLY A 442 21.93 -4.93 13.04
C GLY A 442 22.92 -5.85 12.34
N LEU A 443 24.19 -5.86 12.76
CA LEU A 443 25.22 -6.75 12.21
C LEU A 443 24.85 -8.23 12.43
N VAL A 444 24.38 -8.58 13.63
CA VAL A 444 23.91 -9.95 13.92
C VAL A 444 22.72 -10.32 13.05
N ALA A 445 21.73 -9.43 12.91
CA ALA A 445 20.55 -9.69 12.11
C ALA A 445 20.87 -9.86 10.62
N MET A 446 21.76 -9.04 10.06
CA MET A 446 22.01 -8.99 8.61
C MET A 446 23.15 -9.91 8.17
N GLN A 447 24.26 -9.99 8.91
CA GLN A 447 25.44 -10.80 8.57
C GLN A 447 25.58 -12.05 9.46
N GLY A 448 25.22 -11.96 10.74
CA GLY A 448 25.22 -13.09 11.68
C GLY A 448 24.23 -14.19 11.31
N VAL A 449 23.10 -13.80 10.71
CA VAL A 449 22.02 -14.68 10.26
C VAL A 449 21.64 -14.32 8.82
N ALA A 450 22.51 -14.64 7.87
CA ALA A 450 22.36 -14.27 6.45
C ALA A 450 20.98 -14.59 5.83
N LYS A 451 20.30 -15.64 6.32
CA LYS A 451 18.93 -15.99 5.90
C LYS A 451 17.91 -14.86 6.02
N HIS A 452 18.10 -13.88 6.90
CA HIS A 452 17.18 -12.74 6.97
C HIS A 452 17.22 -11.93 5.67
N LEU A 453 18.40 -11.62 5.13
CA LEU A 453 18.51 -10.90 3.86
C LEU A 453 18.07 -11.75 2.66
N ASP A 454 18.23 -13.07 2.74
CA ASP A 454 17.83 -13.99 1.67
C ASP A 454 16.30 -14.20 1.60
N ARG A 455 15.59 -14.03 2.71
CA ARG A 455 14.19 -14.48 2.83
C ARG A 455 13.25 -13.43 3.38
N MET A 456 13.70 -12.30 3.89
CA MET A 456 12.84 -11.26 4.47
C MET A 456 12.94 -9.98 3.66
N GLU A 457 11.86 -9.22 3.70
CA GLU A 457 11.88 -7.84 3.26
C GLU A 457 12.58 -6.93 4.26
N CYS A 458 13.16 -5.82 3.80
CA CYS A 458 13.77 -4.85 4.71
C CYS A 458 12.72 -4.24 5.66
N TYR A 459 11.53 -3.94 5.13
CA TYR A 459 10.43 -3.33 5.88
C TYR A 459 9.78 -4.30 6.90
N THR A 460 9.99 -5.61 6.76
CA THR A 460 9.70 -6.63 7.79
C THR A 460 10.44 -6.35 9.10
N CYS A 461 11.60 -5.68 9.02
CA CYS A 461 12.40 -5.32 10.18
C CYS A 461 12.23 -3.83 10.55
N HIS A 462 12.16 -2.96 9.53
CA HIS A 462 12.23 -1.51 9.69
C HIS A 462 10.89 -0.77 9.85
N ALA A 463 9.75 -1.41 9.57
CA ALA A 463 8.43 -0.84 9.88
C ALA A 463 8.22 -0.83 11.40
N SER A 464 7.96 0.36 11.98
CA SER A 464 7.73 0.50 13.43
C SER A 464 6.30 0.16 13.85
N TRP A 465 5.32 0.37 12.98
CA TRP A 465 3.91 0.10 13.25
C TRP A 465 3.14 -0.17 11.94
N THR A 466 1.95 -0.77 12.01
CA THR A 466 1.14 -1.04 10.81
C THR A 466 -0.34 -0.93 11.12
N PRO A 467 -1.12 -0.12 10.38
CA PRO A 467 -2.55 -0.01 10.58
C PRO A 467 -3.24 -1.35 10.31
N GLN A 468 -4.00 -1.86 11.28
CA GLN A 468 -4.67 -3.15 11.22
C GLN A 468 -6.15 -3.00 11.59
N CYS A 469 -7.04 -3.16 10.61
CA CYS A 469 -8.49 -3.12 10.80
C CYS A 469 -9.13 -4.50 10.65
N TYR A 470 -9.37 -5.17 11.76
CA TYR A 470 -9.87 -6.54 11.75
C TYR A 470 -11.40 -6.59 11.63
N GLY A 471 -11.89 -7.50 10.79
CA GLY A 471 -13.31 -7.78 10.55
C GLY A 471 -14.10 -6.57 10.04
N CYS A 472 -14.30 -6.47 8.74
CA CYS A 472 -15.16 -5.44 8.13
C CYS A 472 -16.61 -5.91 8.17
N HIS A 473 -17.47 -5.27 8.95
CA HIS A 473 -18.89 -5.60 8.98
C HIS A 473 -19.61 -4.80 7.90
N VAL A 474 -19.87 -5.45 6.76
CA VAL A 474 -20.51 -4.84 5.60
C VAL A 474 -22.00 -5.12 5.65
N LYS A 475 -22.82 -4.08 5.78
CA LYS A 475 -24.26 -4.17 5.63
C LYS A 475 -24.67 -3.58 4.29
N VAL A 476 -25.41 -4.33 3.47
CA VAL A 476 -26.07 -3.82 2.27
C VAL A 476 -27.58 -3.97 2.44
N ASP A 477 -28.25 -2.83 2.59
CA ASP A 477 -29.69 -2.78 2.87
C ASP A 477 -30.47 -2.45 1.59
N TYR A 478 -31.14 -3.41 1.00
CA TYR A 478 -31.92 -3.23 -0.24
C TYR A 478 -33.39 -2.92 0.01
N SER A 479 -33.82 -2.65 1.25
CA SER A 479 -35.24 -2.45 1.54
C SER A 479 -35.88 -1.34 0.71
N GLN A 480 -37.06 -1.61 0.15
CA GLN A 480 -37.77 -0.69 -0.74
C GLN A 480 -39.11 -0.29 -0.12
N LYS A 481 -39.46 0.99 -0.19
CA LYS A 481 -40.67 1.52 0.48
C LYS A 481 -41.96 0.84 0.01
N ASP A 482 -42.04 0.48 -1.26
CA ASP A 482 -43.18 -0.20 -1.87
C ASP A 482 -43.28 -1.69 -1.49
N ARG A 483 -42.19 -2.30 -1.03
CA ARG A 483 -42.14 -3.74 -0.65
C ARG A 483 -41.97 -3.99 0.84
N CYS A 484 -41.50 -3.00 1.60
CA CYS A 484 -41.32 -3.03 3.05
C CYS A 484 -42.25 -1.98 3.71
N PRO A 485 -43.44 -2.37 4.20
CA PRO A 485 -44.39 -1.43 4.82
C PRO A 485 -43.82 -0.68 6.03
N GLU A 486 -42.92 -1.32 6.79
CA GLU A 486 -42.28 -0.77 7.99
C GLU A 486 -41.13 0.19 7.68
N CYS A 487 -40.59 0.15 6.45
CA CYS A 487 -39.49 1.00 6.04
C CYS A 487 -40.00 2.41 5.70
N ASN A 488 -39.27 3.45 6.08
CA ASN A 488 -39.69 4.84 5.82
C ASN A 488 -39.37 5.30 4.39
N GLU A 489 -38.32 4.76 3.80
CA GLU A 489 -37.82 5.12 2.47
C GLU A 489 -37.12 3.93 1.83
N SER A 490 -36.98 3.98 0.50
CA SER A 490 -36.16 3.02 -0.25
C SER A 490 -34.67 3.28 0.00
N GLN A 491 -33.95 2.23 0.33
CA GLN A 491 -32.51 2.28 0.57
C GLN A 491 -31.75 2.23 -0.77
N THR A 492 -30.94 3.25 -1.01
CA THR A 492 -30.17 3.44 -2.25
C THR A 492 -28.79 4.03 -1.94
N GLY A 493 -27.91 3.96 -2.93
CA GLY A 493 -26.61 4.64 -2.86
C GLY A 493 -26.07 5.02 -4.24
N PHE A 494 -25.06 5.88 -4.23
CA PHE A 494 -24.50 6.48 -5.43
C PHE A 494 -23.49 5.54 -6.11
N ASP A 495 -23.64 5.29 -7.40
CA ASP A 495 -22.73 4.46 -8.18
C ASP A 495 -21.65 5.32 -8.86
N TRP A 496 -20.43 5.28 -8.31
CA TRP A 496 -19.32 6.07 -8.82
C TRP A 496 -18.84 5.64 -10.21
N VAL A 497 -19.00 4.36 -10.57
CA VAL A 497 -18.61 3.87 -11.90
C VAL A 497 -19.64 4.31 -12.94
N ALA A 498 -20.93 4.26 -12.61
CA ALA A 498 -21.98 4.82 -13.46
C ALA A 498 -21.85 6.35 -13.62
N ALA A 499 -21.46 7.06 -12.56
CA ALA A 499 -21.16 8.49 -12.63
C ALA A 499 -20.03 8.80 -13.62
N GLY A 500 -18.93 8.05 -13.55
CA GLY A 500 -17.86 8.15 -14.55
C GLY A 500 -18.33 7.84 -15.97
N ARG A 501 -19.12 6.77 -16.16
CA ARG A 501 -19.72 6.45 -17.48
C ARG A 501 -20.62 7.57 -18.02
N LYS A 502 -21.24 8.36 -17.14
CA LYS A 502 -22.09 9.48 -17.56
C LYS A 502 -21.29 10.59 -18.26
N HIS A 503 -20.04 10.84 -17.84
CA HIS A 503 -19.13 11.77 -18.51
C HIS A 503 -18.77 11.37 -19.96
N MET A 504 -19.01 10.12 -20.37
CA MET A 504 -18.87 9.73 -21.78
C MET A 504 -19.89 10.41 -22.70
N GLN A 505 -21.01 10.88 -22.14
CA GLN A 505 -22.08 11.54 -22.88
C GLN A 505 -21.71 13.02 -23.11
N PRO A 506 -21.89 13.58 -24.33
CA PRO A 506 -21.50 14.96 -24.62
C PRO A 506 -22.05 16.01 -23.65
N GLU A 507 -23.29 15.84 -23.18
CA GLU A 507 -23.96 16.76 -22.24
C GLU A 507 -23.28 16.83 -20.86
N PHE A 508 -22.65 15.74 -20.42
CA PHE A 508 -22.07 15.65 -19.08
C PHE A 508 -20.54 15.62 -19.08
N ARG A 509 -19.90 15.53 -20.25
CA ARG A 509 -18.45 15.39 -20.41
C ARG A 509 -17.63 16.43 -19.65
N THR A 510 -18.15 17.65 -19.60
CA THR A 510 -17.51 18.81 -18.99
C THR A 510 -18.21 19.23 -17.70
N ALA A 511 -19.06 18.37 -17.14
CA ALA A 511 -19.75 18.68 -15.89
C ALA A 511 -18.73 18.92 -14.77
N ASP A 512 -18.96 19.99 -13.99
CA ASP A 512 -18.07 20.38 -12.90
C ASP A 512 -18.17 19.45 -11.67
N GLY A 513 -19.10 18.50 -11.66
CA GLY A 513 -19.18 17.51 -10.61
C GLY A 513 -20.32 16.51 -10.81
N GLU A 514 -20.24 15.40 -10.08
CA GLU A 514 -21.18 14.28 -10.22
C GLU A 514 -22.40 14.38 -9.28
N GLU A 515 -22.48 15.40 -8.42
CA GLU A 515 -23.53 15.55 -7.38
C GLU A 515 -24.95 15.56 -7.97
N GLN A 516 -25.11 16.10 -9.17
CA GLN A 516 -26.36 16.18 -9.91
C GLN A 516 -26.69 14.91 -10.72
N PHE A 517 -25.82 13.90 -10.70
CA PHE A 517 -26.00 12.70 -11.51
C PHE A 517 -26.96 11.73 -10.86
N GLN A 518 -28.06 11.42 -11.56
CA GLN A 518 -29.01 10.37 -11.17
C GLN A 518 -28.44 8.96 -11.44
N THR A 519 -27.37 8.61 -10.75
CA THR A 519 -26.67 7.32 -10.86
C THR A 519 -26.84 6.49 -9.61
N VAL A 520 -28.01 6.60 -8.98
CA VAL A 520 -28.35 5.86 -7.77
C VAL A 520 -28.78 4.43 -8.11
N ILE A 521 -28.28 3.47 -7.35
CA ILE A 521 -28.61 2.05 -7.43
C ILE A 521 -29.30 1.61 -6.13
N PRO A 522 -30.10 0.54 -6.14
CA PRO A 522 -30.70 0.03 -4.90
C PRO A 522 -29.61 -0.56 -3.99
N GLY A 523 -29.91 -0.57 -2.70
CA GLY A 523 -28.96 -1.01 -1.68
C GLY A 523 -28.24 0.18 -1.05
N LYS A 524 -28.30 0.32 0.27
CA LYS A 524 -27.48 1.24 1.04
C LYS A 524 -26.35 0.47 1.72
N VAL A 525 -25.10 0.83 1.40
CA VAL A 525 -23.93 0.26 2.06
C VAL A 525 -23.64 0.97 3.38
N THR A 526 -23.28 0.21 4.40
CA THR A 526 -22.70 0.70 5.65
C THR A 526 -21.58 -0.24 6.11
N GLU A 527 -20.48 0.31 6.60
CA GLU A 527 -19.32 -0.45 7.04
C GLU A 527 -18.98 -0.15 8.50
N SER A 528 -18.58 -1.18 9.25
CA SER A 528 -17.99 -1.05 10.58
C SER A 528 -16.80 -2.01 10.74
N ARG A 529 -16.12 -2.00 11.89
CA ARG A 529 -14.97 -2.88 12.18
C ARG A 529 -15.15 -3.60 13.50
N SER A 530 -14.60 -4.81 13.62
CA SER A 530 -14.52 -5.50 14.91
C SER A 530 -13.58 -4.76 15.87
N TYR A 531 -12.36 -4.44 15.42
CA TYR A 531 -11.41 -3.64 16.20
C TYR A 531 -10.28 -3.09 15.31
N LEU A 532 -9.62 -2.04 15.81
CA LEU A 532 -8.46 -1.39 15.19
C LEU A 532 -7.22 -1.57 16.06
N ARG A 533 -6.08 -1.86 15.43
CA ARG A 533 -4.75 -1.99 16.06
C ARG A 533 -3.69 -1.33 15.17
N TRP A 534 -2.55 -0.95 15.75
CA TRP A 534 -1.42 -0.38 15.01
C TRP A 534 -0.08 -1.05 15.35
N GLU A 535 -0.05 -1.89 16.38
CA GLU A 535 1.15 -2.55 16.90
C GLU A 535 1.88 -3.42 15.85
N GLU A 536 2.95 -4.12 16.26
CA GLU A 536 3.72 -5.02 15.39
C GLU A 536 2.79 -5.97 14.58
N PRO A 537 2.96 -6.01 13.25
CA PRO A 537 2.08 -6.79 12.37
C PRO A 537 2.41 -8.29 12.44
N MET A 538 1.46 -9.11 12.01
CA MET A 538 1.74 -10.52 11.70
C MET A 538 2.60 -10.62 10.43
N MET A 539 3.26 -11.76 10.24
CA MET A 539 4.14 -11.96 9.08
C MET A 539 3.63 -13.12 8.21
N GLY A 540 3.90 -13.02 6.92
CA GLY A 540 3.62 -14.07 5.93
C GLY A 540 4.58 -13.96 4.76
N ILE A 541 4.28 -14.66 3.67
CA ILE A 541 5.05 -14.60 2.43
C ILE A 541 4.31 -13.70 1.43
N ASN A 542 4.99 -12.77 0.77
CA ASN A 542 4.45 -11.95 -0.34
C ASN A 542 4.56 -12.66 -1.70
N GLY A 543 4.07 -12.00 -2.75
CA GLY A 543 4.18 -12.48 -4.13
C GLY A 543 5.62 -12.64 -4.61
N GLU A 544 6.57 -11.89 -4.05
CA GLU A 544 8.00 -11.99 -4.36
C GLU A 544 8.67 -13.20 -3.69
N GLY A 545 7.98 -13.92 -2.79
CA GLY A 545 8.51 -15.10 -2.12
C GLY A 545 9.22 -14.83 -0.79
N ARG A 546 9.12 -13.62 -0.25
CA ARG A 546 9.81 -13.13 0.95
C ARG A 546 8.87 -12.92 2.12
N VAL A 547 9.43 -13.02 3.33
CA VAL A 547 8.73 -12.75 4.59
C VAL A 547 8.47 -11.25 4.69
N THR A 548 7.20 -10.90 4.81
CA THR A 548 6.65 -9.54 4.76
C THR A 548 5.69 -9.31 5.93
N PRO A 549 5.47 -8.06 6.41
CA PRO A 549 4.31 -7.72 7.19
C PRO A 549 3.00 -8.00 6.45
N LEU A 550 2.00 -8.47 7.18
CA LEU A 550 0.62 -8.54 6.70
C LEU A 550 -0.25 -7.56 7.49
N ALA A 551 -1.23 -6.99 6.80
CA ALA A 551 -2.34 -6.27 7.42
C ALA A 551 -3.67 -6.85 6.91
N PRO A 552 -4.77 -6.71 7.67
CA PRO A 552 -6.10 -7.00 7.16
C PRO A 552 -6.35 -6.37 5.79
N GLY A 553 -6.67 -7.22 4.81
CA GLY A 553 -7.14 -6.82 3.49
C GLY A 553 -8.66 -6.67 3.50
N CYS A 554 -9.34 -7.35 2.58
CA CYS A 554 -10.79 -7.44 2.59
C CYS A 554 -11.22 -8.61 3.52
N GLN A 555 -11.73 -8.29 4.71
CA GLN A 555 -12.25 -9.27 5.68
C GLN A 555 -13.76 -9.08 5.95
N PRO A 556 -14.64 -9.17 4.94
CA PRO A 556 -16.05 -8.84 5.13
C PRO A 556 -16.82 -9.94 5.88
N SER A 557 -17.55 -9.52 6.91
CA SER A 557 -18.72 -10.21 7.45
C SER A 557 -19.95 -9.49 6.91
N VAL A 558 -20.69 -10.16 6.03
CA VAL A 558 -21.72 -9.53 5.18
C VAL A 558 -23.11 -9.75 5.77
N THR A 559 -23.86 -8.66 5.90
CA THR A 559 -25.29 -8.68 6.19
C THR A 559 -26.06 -8.08 5.02
N ILE A 560 -27.02 -8.82 4.48
CA ILE A 560 -27.85 -8.39 3.36
C ILE A 560 -29.30 -8.33 3.83
N ILE A 561 -29.93 -7.17 3.67
CA ILE A 561 -31.36 -6.99 3.89
C ILE A 561 -32.05 -6.92 2.53
N GLY A 562 -33.05 -7.76 2.30
CA GLY A 562 -33.80 -7.83 1.06
C GLY A 562 -34.77 -6.66 0.87
N ALA A 563 -35.39 -6.61 -0.30
CA ALA A 563 -36.31 -5.53 -0.67
C ALA A 563 -37.53 -5.40 0.26
N ASP A 564 -37.96 -6.51 0.86
CA ASP A 564 -39.07 -6.57 1.82
C ASP A 564 -38.67 -6.19 3.26
N GLY A 565 -37.41 -5.82 3.49
CA GLY A 565 -36.86 -5.49 4.80
C GLY A 565 -36.41 -6.70 5.63
N LYS A 566 -36.52 -7.93 5.11
CA LYS A 566 -36.06 -9.13 5.82
C LYS A 566 -34.59 -9.42 5.56
N THR A 567 -33.93 -10.00 6.55
CA THR A 567 -32.53 -10.41 6.43
C THR A 567 -32.39 -11.65 5.54
N ILE A 568 -31.57 -11.54 4.50
CA ILE A 568 -31.17 -12.65 3.61
C ILE A 568 -29.92 -13.33 4.18
N LEU A 569 -28.90 -12.55 4.50
CA LEU A 569 -27.67 -13.00 5.17
C LEU A 569 -27.42 -12.14 6.41
N GLN A 570 -26.97 -12.77 7.49
CA GLN A 570 -26.56 -12.09 8.71
C GLN A 570 -25.14 -12.49 9.08
N ASN A 571 -24.23 -11.52 9.20
CA ASN A 571 -22.83 -11.73 9.58
C ASN A 571 -22.15 -12.91 8.84
N HIS A 572 -22.43 -13.04 7.55
CA HIS A 572 -21.98 -14.18 6.76
C HIS A 572 -20.58 -13.93 6.20
N ILE A 573 -19.67 -14.88 6.39
CA ILE A 573 -18.37 -14.89 5.73
C ILE A 573 -18.42 -15.95 4.63
N PHE A 574 -18.28 -15.52 3.38
CA PHE A 574 -18.23 -16.44 2.24
C PHE A 574 -16.99 -17.34 2.32
N LYS A 575 -17.05 -18.50 1.68
CA LYS A 575 -15.91 -19.42 1.57
C LYS A 575 -15.36 -19.43 0.14
N THR A 576 -14.06 -19.65 0.04
CA THR A 576 -13.40 -19.88 -1.25
C THR A 576 -13.73 -21.29 -1.76
N PRO A 577 -13.57 -21.56 -3.07
CA PRO A 577 -13.78 -22.89 -3.62
C PRO A 577 -12.84 -23.94 -3.00
N PRO A 578 -13.25 -25.20 -2.87
CA PRO A 578 -12.40 -26.28 -2.36
C PRO A 578 -11.04 -26.38 -3.06
N GLY A 579 -9.97 -26.62 -2.29
CA GLY A 579 -8.61 -26.79 -2.83
C GLY A 579 -7.90 -25.51 -3.29
N THR A 580 -8.55 -24.34 -3.21
CA THR A 580 -7.91 -23.03 -3.46
C THR A 580 -7.18 -22.54 -2.21
N GLU A 581 -6.15 -21.69 -2.35
CA GLU A 581 -5.43 -21.11 -1.20
C GLU A 581 -4.93 -22.14 -0.17
N ARG A 582 -4.63 -23.37 -0.62
CA ARG A 582 -4.20 -24.48 0.25
C ARG A 582 -5.27 -24.91 1.26
N SER A 583 -6.54 -24.59 0.99
CA SER A 583 -7.69 -25.04 1.75
C SER A 583 -8.03 -26.50 1.46
N GLY A 584 -8.75 -27.13 2.40
CA GLY A 584 -9.24 -28.50 2.26
C GLY A 584 -10.49 -28.62 1.37
N GLU A 585 -11.16 -29.78 1.46
CA GLU A 585 -12.38 -30.10 0.68
C GLU A 585 -13.56 -29.15 0.98
N SER A 586 -13.54 -28.43 2.10
CA SER A 586 -14.57 -27.48 2.50
C SER A 586 -14.34 -26.04 2.02
N GLY A 587 -13.22 -25.77 1.34
CA GLY A 587 -12.73 -24.40 1.16
C GLY A 587 -12.26 -23.78 2.48
N GLN A 588 -11.92 -22.49 2.45
CA GLN A 588 -11.60 -21.69 3.64
C GLN A 588 -12.42 -20.40 3.66
N LEU A 589 -12.45 -19.69 4.78
CA LEU A 589 -13.08 -18.38 4.85
C LEU A 589 -12.39 -17.42 3.87
N ALA A 590 -13.18 -16.71 3.06
CA ALA A 590 -12.71 -15.72 2.09
C ALA A 590 -12.38 -14.38 2.77
N ILE A 591 -11.66 -14.46 3.91
CA ILE A 591 -11.09 -13.32 4.62
C ILE A 591 -9.64 -13.18 4.20
N ASP A 592 -9.28 -12.03 3.64
CA ASP A 592 -7.95 -11.81 3.08
C ASP A 592 -7.07 -10.96 3.99
N MET A 593 -5.82 -11.38 4.09
CA MET A 593 -4.71 -10.59 4.64
C MET A 593 -3.81 -10.14 3.50
N SER A 594 -3.52 -8.85 3.45
CA SER A 594 -2.66 -8.29 2.42
C SER A 594 -1.20 -8.21 2.90
N PRO A 595 -0.26 -8.81 2.16
CA PRO A 595 1.12 -8.34 2.11
C PRO A 595 1.19 -6.81 2.00
N THR A 596 1.94 -6.17 2.90
CA THR A 596 1.93 -4.71 3.01
C THR A 596 3.30 -4.14 3.34
N GLN A 597 3.65 -3.08 2.61
CA GLN A 597 4.68 -2.12 2.98
C GLN A 597 3.96 -1.02 3.80
N PRO A 598 4.15 -0.93 5.14
CA PRO A 598 3.34 -0.05 5.98
C PRO A 598 3.60 1.46 5.85
N HIS A 599 4.72 1.85 5.23
CA HIS A 599 5.22 3.23 5.11
C HIS A 599 5.42 3.91 6.48
N THR A 600 6.03 3.17 7.40
CA THR A 600 6.34 3.58 8.78
C THR A 600 7.79 3.27 9.11
N MET A 601 8.69 3.48 8.14
CA MET A 601 10.09 3.10 8.26
C MET A 601 10.77 3.97 9.31
N THR A 602 11.57 3.35 10.16
CA THR A 602 12.42 4.07 11.11
C THR A 602 13.86 3.60 11.04
N LYS A 603 14.75 4.39 11.64
CA LYS A 603 16.16 4.00 11.80
C LYS A 603 16.31 2.73 12.67
N ASN A 604 15.37 2.49 13.57
CA ASN A 604 15.43 1.38 14.51
C ASN A 604 14.58 0.20 14.03
N ALA A 605 15.23 -0.94 13.81
CA ALA A 605 14.54 -2.20 13.58
C ALA A 605 13.73 -2.65 14.82
N ARG A 606 12.63 -3.39 14.60
CA ARG A 606 11.88 -4.09 15.66
C ARG A 606 12.74 -5.07 16.45
N SER A 607 12.35 -5.40 17.68
CA SER A 607 13.11 -6.29 18.57
C SER A 607 13.19 -7.72 18.00
N CYS A 608 14.14 -8.55 18.45
CA CYS A 608 14.15 -9.95 18.00
C CYS A 608 12.91 -10.69 18.52
N GLU A 609 12.50 -10.34 19.73
CA GLU A 609 11.38 -10.90 20.47
C GLU A 609 10.04 -10.65 19.74
N SER A 610 9.90 -9.49 19.08
CA SER A 610 8.72 -9.14 18.28
C SER A 610 8.35 -10.20 17.24
N CYS A 611 9.34 -10.86 16.65
CA CYS A 611 9.15 -11.89 15.63
C CYS A 611 9.28 -13.31 16.20
N HIS A 612 10.29 -13.52 17.05
CA HIS A 612 10.68 -14.86 17.48
C HIS A 612 9.93 -15.36 18.73
N ALA A 613 9.29 -14.45 19.48
CA ALA A 613 8.57 -14.76 20.73
C ALA A 613 7.10 -14.31 20.71
N SER A 614 6.52 -14.15 19.51
CA SER A 614 5.17 -13.64 19.31
C SER A 614 4.33 -14.60 18.46
N ASP A 615 3.30 -15.19 19.07
CA ASP A 615 2.31 -16.01 18.34
C ASP A 615 1.61 -15.18 17.24
N LYS A 616 1.34 -13.90 17.50
CA LYS A 616 0.77 -12.99 16.51
C LYS A 616 1.70 -12.81 15.31
N ALA A 617 3.00 -12.61 15.53
CA ALA A 617 3.96 -12.46 14.43
C ALA A 617 4.02 -13.71 13.54
N LEU A 618 3.79 -14.89 14.12
CA LEU A 618 3.75 -16.17 13.41
C LEU A 618 2.42 -16.43 12.70
N GLY A 619 1.43 -15.54 12.82
CA GLY A 619 0.09 -15.70 12.25
C GLY A 619 -0.85 -16.58 13.08
N LEU A 620 -0.48 -16.94 14.31
CA LEU A 620 -1.27 -17.78 15.22
C LEU A 620 -2.35 -16.98 15.98
N GLY A 621 -2.52 -15.70 15.65
CA GLY A 621 -3.50 -14.81 16.24
C GLY A 621 -3.10 -14.23 17.59
N ILE A 622 -4.05 -13.54 18.22
CA ILE A 622 -3.93 -12.98 19.57
C ILE A 622 -4.76 -13.80 20.57
N PRO A 623 -4.31 -13.97 21.82
CA PRO A 623 -5.10 -14.64 22.84
C PRO A 623 -6.19 -13.71 23.42
N GLY A 624 -7.20 -14.31 24.04
CA GLY A 624 -8.12 -13.61 24.96
C GLY A 624 -9.48 -13.21 24.39
N THR A 625 -9.74 -13.45 23.10
CA THR A 625 -11.10 -13.31 22.55
C THR A 625 -11.93 -14.57 22.82
N ARG A 626 -13.24 -14.39 23.08
CA ARG A 626 -14.20 -15.50 23.09
C ARG A 626 -14.54 -15.89 21.64
N PRO A 627 -15.00 -17.13 21.38
CA PRO A 627 -15.32 -17.58 20.02
C PRO A 627 -16.32 -16.65 19.32
N TRP A 628 -16.04 -16.26 18.08
CA TRP A 628 -16.90 -15.33 17.33
C TRP A 628 -18.14 -16.02 16.75
N ASN A 629 -18.12 -17.33 16.63
CA ASN A 629 -19.23 -18.18 16.20
C ASN A 629 -20.31 -18.41 17.28
N GLU A 630 -20.16 -17.80 18.46
CA GLU A 630 -21.13 -17.86 19.55
C GLU A 630 -21.75 -16.48 19.82
N SER A 631 -23.01 -16.47 20.26
CA SER A 631 -23.66 -15.22 20.70
C SER A 631 -23.31 -14.95 22.16
N HIS A 632 -22.78 -13.76 22.44
CA HIS A 632 -22.38 -13.34 23.78
C HIS A 632 -23.40 -12.38 24.39
N PHE A 633 -23.86 -12.70 25.59
CA PHE A 633 -24.79 -11.89 26.36
C PHE A 633 -24.09 -11.25 27.57
N ALA A 634 -24.58 -10.09 27.98
CA ALA A 634 -24.22 -9.45 29.23
C ALA A 634 -25.51 -9.01 29.93
N ASP A 635 -26.01 -9.87 30.81
CA ASP A 635 -27.24 -9.66 31.58
C ASP A 635 -27.13 -10.43 32.92
N LEU A 636 -28.13 -10.34 33.78
CA LEU A 636 -28.17 -11.10 35.03
C LEU A 636 -28.15 -12.60 34.74
N GLU A 637 -27.13 -13.27 35.26
CA GLU A 637 -26.89 -14.70 35.09
C GLU A 637 -26.77 -15.41 36.45
N THR A 638 -27.14 -16.68 36.48
CA THR A 638 -26.79 -17.59 37.58
C THR A 638 -25.30 -17.94 37.54
N THR A 639 -24.76 -18.50 38.63
CA THR A 639 -23.35 -18.89 38.73
C THR A 639 -22.90 -19.90 37.65
N ASP A 640 -23.84 -20.64 37.04
CA ASP A 640 -23.58 -21.56 35.94
C ASP A 640 -23.73 -20.93 34.53
N GLY A 641 -23.95 -19.60 34.45
CA GLY A 641 -24.03 -18.86 33.19
C GLY A 641 -25.42 -18.82 32.54
N THR A 642 -26.48 -19.30 33.22
CA THR A 642 -27.84 -19.20 32.68
C THR A 642 -28.34 -17.76 32.78
N VAL A 643 -28.57 -17.12 31.62
CA VAL A 643 -29.17 -15.78 31.55
C VAL A 643 -30.62 -15.82 32.04
N LEU A 644 -30.93 -15.05 33.09
CA LEU A 644 -32.24 -15.03 33.75
C LEU A 644 -33.30 -14.26 32.95
N SER A 645 -32.89 -13.20 32.26
CA SER A 645 -33.78 -12.34 31.51
C SER A 645 -34.23 -13.01 30.20
N LYS A 646 -35.52 -13.27 30.06
CA LYS A 646 -36.12 -13.71 28.78
C LYS A 646 -36.11 -12.64 27.68
N ARG A 647 -35.71 -11.40 28.03
CA ARG A 647 -35.57 -10.27 27.11
C ARG A 647 -34.11 -9.91 26.86
N ALA A 648 -33.17 -10.71 27.33
CA ALA A 648 -31.75 -10.51 27.10
C ALA A 648 -31.48 -10.40 25.60
N LYS A 649 -30.63 -9.44 25.24
CA LYS A 649 -30.20 -9.24 23.86
C LYS A 649 -28.71 -9.57 23.78
N PRO A 650 -28.25 -10.24 22.72
CA PRO A 650 -26.82 -10.47 22.54
C PRO A 650 -26.13 -9.12 22.40
N GLN A 651 -25.04 -8.93 23.13
CA GLN A 651 -24.14 -7.79 22.92
C GLN A 651 -23.26 -7.99 21.69
N GLN A 652 -22.95 -9.26 21.40
CA GLN A 652 -22.28 -9.66 20.17
C GLN A 652 -23.02 -10.88 19.61
N PRO A 653 -23.72 -10.74 18.47
CA PRO A 653 -24.26 -11.88 17.74
C PRO A 653 -23.14 -12.76 17.18
N ALA A 654 -23.46 -14.03 16.93
CA ALA A 654 -22.54 -14.96 16.29
C ALA A 654 -22.19 -14.54 14.84
N ILE A 655 -20.98 -14.91 14.43
CA ILE A 655 -20.48 -14.89 13.06
C ILE A 655 -20.21 -16.34 12.69
N GLU A 656 -21.07 -16.90 11.84
CA GLU A 656 -21.00 -18.32 11.51
C GLU A 656 -19.64 -18.67 10.90
N ASN A 657 -19.07 -19.81 11.31
CA ASN A 657 -17.77 -20.34 10.85
C ASN A 657 -16.51 -19.59 11.32
N LEU A 658 -16.62 -18.51 12.12
CA LEU A 658 -15.45 -17.83 12.70
C LEU A 658 -15.23 -18.30 14.15
N ASP A 659 -14.56 -19.43 14.34
CA ASP A 659 -14.27 -20.02 15.66
C ASP A 659 -12.96 -19.53 16.29
N HIS A 660 -12.20 -18.69 15.58
CA HIS A 660 -10.93 -18.13 15.97
C HIS A 660 -10.91 -16.60 15.88
N ASP A 661 -9.82 -15.98 16.35
CA ASP A 661 -9.61 -14.55 16.25
C ASP A 661 -9.40 -14.11 14.79
N TRP A 662 -9.90 -12.92 14.42
CA TRP A 662 -9.73 -12.35 13.07
C TRP A 662 -8.26 -12.22 12.62
N SER A 663 -7.32 -12.18 13.56
CA SER A 663 -5.88 -12.11 13.30
C SER A 663 -5.18 -13.46 13.15
N GLN A 664 -5.87 -14.57 13.41
CA GLN A 664 -5.32 -15.91 13.21
C GLN A 664 -5.48 -16.32 11.74
N ILE A 665 -4.37 -16.63 11.08
CA ILE A 665 -4.32 -16.96 9.65
C ILE A 665 -3.78 -18.36 9.40
N VAL A 666 -3.20 -18.98 10.43
CA VAL A 666 -2.61 -20.31 10.38
C VAL A 666 -2.73 -20.98 11.76
N ASP A 667 -2.82 -22.30 11.78
CA ASP A 667 -2.69 -23.07 13.02
C ASP A 667 -1.24 -23.51 13.30
N ARG A 668 -1.01 -24.16 14.44
CA ARG A 668 0.33 -24.63 14.83
C ARG A 668 0.85 -25.79 13.96
N ASP A 669 -0.02 -26.47 13.23
CA ASP A 669 0.35 -27.52 12.28
C ASP A 669 0.69 -26.97 10.89
N GLY A 670 0.51 -25.66 10.69
CA GLY A 670 0.82 -24.96 9.44
C GLY A 670 -0.33 -24.97 8.43
N ASN A 671 -1.55 -25.31 8.85
CA ASN A 671 -2.74 -25.23 7.99
C ASN A 671 -3.23 -23.79 7.95
N GLN A 672 -3.39 -23.26 6.74
CA GLN A 672 -3.88 -21.91 6.52
C GLN A 672 -5.38 -21.83 6.81
N LEU A 673 -5.80 -20.80 7.56
CA LEU A 673 -7.18 -20.58 8.02
C LEU A 673 -7.84 -19.38 7.32
N ALA A 674 -7.03 -18.49 6.76
CA ALA A 674 -7.43 -17.28 6.05
C ALA A 674 -6.60 -17.10 4.79
N THR A 675 -7.14 -16.39 3.80
CA THR A 675 -6.40 -16.04 2.59
C THR A 675 -5.28 -15.05 2.93
N VAL A 676 -4.12 -15.20 2.27
CA VAL A 676 -3.01 -14.25 2.38
C VAL A 676 -2.55 -13.85 0.99
N GLY A 677 -2.99 -12.68 0.51
CA GLY A 677 -2.48 -12.08 -0.72
C GLY A 677 -2.77 -12.90 -1.97
N HIS A 678 -4.01 -13.40 -2.10
CA HIS A 678 -4.48 -14.30 -3.16
C HIS A 678 -4.17 -13.88 -4.60
N HIS A 679 -3.80 -12.62 -4.84
CA HIS A 679 -3.38 -12.17 -6.16
C HIS A 679 -2.17 -12.93 -6.70
N TRP A 680 -1.26 -13.42 -5.84
CA TRP A 680 0.03 -13.99 -6.27
C TRP A 680 0.23 -15.41 -5.76
N LYS A 681 0.80 -16.27 -6.60
CA LYS A 681 0.94 -17.71 -6.32
C LYS A 681 1.80 -18.02 -5.09
N LEU A 682 2.81 -17.21 -4.82
CA LEU A 682 3.72 -17.41 -3.69
C LEU A 682 3.18 -16.87 -2.37
N SER A 683 2.20 -15.96 -2.40
CA SER A 683 1.65 -15.38 -1.18
C SER A 683 0.97 -16.44 -0.33
N ARG A 684 1.21 -16.40 0.98
CA ARG A 684 0.66 -17.37 1.94
C ARG A 684 1.01 -17.03 3.38
N ALA A 685 0.31 -17.68 4.31
CA ALA A 685 0.78 -17.82 5.67
C ALA A 685 2.10 -18.63 5.77
N LEU A 686 2.79 -18.48 6.89
CA LEU A 686 3.97 -19.28 7.21
C LEU A 686 3.58 -20.76 7.36
N ASN A 687 4.40 -21.66 6.81
CA ASN A 687 4.17 -23.09 6.99
C ASN A 687 4.76 -23.58 8.31
N ARG A 688 4.45 -24.83 8.70
CA ARG A 688 4.95 -25.44 9.94
C ARG A 688 6.46 -25.34 10.13
N GLN A 689 7.22 -25.60 9.08
CA GLN A 689 8.69 -25.58 9.16
C GLN A 689 9.20 -24.16 9.40
N GLU A 690 8.61 -23.16 8.75
CA GLU A 690 8.95 -21.75 8.94
C GLU A 690 8.57 -21.28 10.35
N ILE A 691 7.37 -21.64 10.83
CA ILE A 691 6.94 -21.36 12.20
C ILE A 691 7.95 -21.93 13.21
N GLN A 692 8.36 -23.20 13.04
CA GLN A 692 9.35 -23.85 13.91
C GLN A 692 10.76 -23.27 13.80
N HIS A 693 11.12 -22.69 12.65
CA HIS A 693 12.42 -22.04 12.44
C HIS A 693 12.47 -20.63 13.04
N ILE A 694 11.33 -19.92 13.00
CA ILE A 694 11.21 -18.54 13.46
C ILE A 694 10.95 -18.52 14.96
N GLN A 695 10.02 -19.30 15.49
CA GLN A 695 9.79 -19.35 16.93
C GLN A 695 11.13 -19.66 17.61
N ARG A 696 11.60 -18.83 18.55
CA ARG A 696 12.80 -19.08 19.37
C ARG A 696 12.54 -18.56 20.78
N GLU A 697 12.52 -19.45 21.74
CA GLU A 697 12.36 -19.11 23.16
C GLU A 697 13.77 -18.91 23.77
N GLY A 698 14.35 -17.70 23.70
CA GLY A 698 15.65 -17.43 24.37
C GLY A 698 16.43 -16.16 23.96
N THR A 699 17.39 -15.76 24.81
CA THR A 699 18.23 -14.56 24.67
C THR A 699 19.21 -14.66 23.48
N CYS A 700 18.76 -14.22 22.30
CA CYS A 700 19.42 -14.46 21.01
C CYS A 700 20.77 -13.73 20.84
N ILE A 701 20.89 -12.48 21.28
CA ILE A 701 22.07 -11.64 20.99
C ILE A 701 23.35 -12.14 21.68
N ALA A 702 23.24 -12.66 22.91
CA ALA A 702 24.40 -13.08 23.71
C ALA A 702 25.22 -14.19 23.05
N CYS A 703 24.58 -15.08 22.30
CA CYS A 703 25.25 -16.17 21.59
C CYS A 703 25.64 -15.80 20.15
N HIS A 704 24.85 -14.97 19.47
CA HIS A 704 25.05 -14.67 18.06
C HIS A 704 25.99 -13.49 17.77
N GLN A 705 26.36 -12.68 18.77
CA GLN A 705 27.31 -11.57 18.59
C GLN A 705 28.71 -12.03 18.11
N GLU A 706 29.09 -13.28 18.39
CA GLU A 706 30.39 -13.84 18.00
C GLU A 706 30.36 -14.59 16.65
N ILE A 707 29.18 -14.80 16.08
CA ILE A 707 28.95 -15.57 14.85
C ILE A 707 28.79 -14.61 13.65
N PRO A 708 29.39 -14.88 12.48
CA PRO A 708 30.26 -16.02 12.14
C PRO A 708 31.76 -15.74 12.29
N ALA A 709 32.19 -14.47 12.40
CA ALA A 709 33.60 -14.10 12.15
C ALA A 709 34.36 -13.53 13.35
N ASN A 710 33.70 -13.22 14.47
CA ASN A 710 34.33 -12.47 15.57
C ASN A 710 35.18 -13.35 16.52
N SER A 711 35.07 -14.67 16.41
CA SER A 711 35.93 -15.62 17.11
C SER A 711 36.39 -16.74 16.19
N ALA A 712 37.71 -16.96 16.09
CA ALA A 712 38.29 -18.00 15.23
C ALA A 712 37.77 -19.42 15.57
N ALA A 713 37.57 -19.70 16.86
CA ALA A 713 37.04 -20.98 17.31
C ALA A 713 35.55 -21.14 16.93
N ILE A 714 34.75 -20.08 17.13
CA ILE A 714 33.32 -20.10 16.81
C ILE A 714 33.11 -20.14 15.29
N ASN A 715 33.94 -19.44 14.52
CA ASN A 715 33.95 -19.47 13.06
C ASN A 715 34.21 -20.89 12.55
N LEU A 716 35.26 -21.55 13.04
CA LEU A 716 35.57 -22.93 12.68
C LEU A 716 34.39 -23.86 12.99
N LEU A 717 33.78 -23.74 14.18
CA LEU A 717 32.62 -24.54 14.56
C LEU A 717 31.41 -24.28 13.66
N HIS A 718 31.13 -23.00 13.34
CA HIS A 718 30.02 -22.63 12.46
C HIS A 718 30.25 -23.16 11.03
N HIS A 719 31.47 -23.04 10.50
CA HIS A 719 31.86 -23.57 9.20
C HIS A 719 31.68 -25.09 9.16
N ILE A 720 32.20 -25.82 10.16
CA ILE A 720 32.00 -27.27 10.26
C ILE A 720 30.51 -27.60 10.30
N ALA A 721 29.73 -26.92 11.15
CA ALA A 721 28.29 -27.17 11.26
C ALA A 721 27.53 -26.90 9.95
N LYS A 722 27.91 -25.85 9.21
CA LYS A 722 27.33 -25.51 7.90
C LYS A 722 27.58 -26.61 6.87
N TYR A 723 28.83 -27.05 6.69
CA TYR A 723 29.20 -28.04 5.67
C TYR A 723 28.84 -29.47 6.05
N THR A 724 28.64 -29.76 7.33
CA THR A 724 28.16 -31.07 7.81
C THR A 724 26.63 -31.14 7.94
N GLY A 725 25.91 -30.04 7.68
CA GLY A 725 24.46 -29.97 7.82
C GLY A 725 23.95 -30.03 9.28
N GLN A 726 24.82 -29.79 10.26
CA GLN A 726 24.52 -29.85 11.70
C GLN A 726 24.01 -28.53 12.29
N LEU A 727 23.76 -27.51 11.47
CA LEU A 727 23.11 -26.29 11.94
C LEU A 727 21.72 -26.62 12.51
N PRO A 728 21.38 -26.13 13.72
CA PRO A 728 20.07 -26.39 14.32
C PRO A 728 18.97 -25.79 13.43
N LYS A 729 17.99 -26.63 13.09
CA LYS A 729 16.82 -26.26 12.27
C LYS A 729 15.59 -26.04 13.15
N THR A 730 15.42 -26.82 14.22
CA THR A 730 14.27 -26.70 15.13
C THR A 730 14.63 -26.06 16.46
N ASN A 731 13.61 -25.61 17.21
CA ASN A 731 13.79 -25.14 18.59
C ASN A 731 14.44 -26.16 19.51
N GLU A 732 14.03 -27.42 19.43
CA GLU A 732 14.64 -28.48 20.24
C GLU A 732 16.12 -28.68 19.93
N GLN A 733 16.50 -28.62 18.64
CA GLN A 733 17.90 -28.70 18.22
C GLN A 733 18.71 -27.50 18.72
N HIS A 734 18.12 -26.31 18.64
CA HIS A 734 18.77 -25.07 19.11
C HIS A 734 18.91 -25.05 20.64
N ALA A 735 17.83 -25.33 21.37
CA ALA A 735 17.82 -25.45 22.83
C ALA A 735 18.78 -26.56 23.31
N GLY A 736 18.83 -27.69 22.60
CA GLY A 736 19.79 -28.76 22.87
C GLY A 736 21.25 -28.33 22.68
N LEU A 737 21.53 -27.48 21.67
CA LEU A 737 22.86 -26.89 21.48
C LEU A 737 23.21 -25.94 22.62
N ILE A 738 22.30 -25.01 22.99
CA ILE A 738 22.51 -24.11 24.13
C ILE A 738 22.75 -24.92 25.41
N HIS A 739 21.92 -25.93 25.67
CA HIS A 739 22.05 -26.80 26.83
C HIS A 739 23.42 -27.49 26.88
N LYS A 740 23.90 -28.03 25.76
CA LYS A 740 25.25 -28.62 25.66
C LYS A 740 26.35 -27.58 25.90
N ILE A 741 26.23 -26.38 25.34
CA ILE A 741 27.22 -25.30 25.54
C ILE A 741 27.26 -24.88 27.01
N VAL A 742 26.10 -24.71 27.65
CA VAL A 742 25.99 -24.37 29.08
C VAL A 742 26.63 -25.47 29.92
N LEU A 743 26.34 -26.75 29.66
CA LEU A 743 26.94 -27.87 30.37
C LEU A 743 28.46 -27.95 30.17
N MET A 744 28.94 -27.80 28.93
CA MET A 744 30.38 -27.82 28.64
C MET A 744 31.10 -26.64 29.31
N SER A 745 30.51 -25.45 29.28
CA SER A 745 31.05 -24.26 29.96
C SER A 745 31.09 -24.47 31.48
N ALA A 746 30.01 -24.98 32.07
CA ALA A 746 29.93 -25.28 33.49
C ALA A 746 30.99 -26.31 33.91
N TRP A 747 31.10 -27.43 33.20
CA TRP A 747 32.12 -28.45 33.47
C TRP A 747 33.54 -27.95 33.21
N GLY A 748 33.75 -27.10 32.21
CA GLY A 748 35.02 -26.43 31.95
C GLY A 748 35.45 -25.53 33.11
N GLN A 749 34.51 -24.75 33.66
CA GLN A 749 34.75 -23.92 34.85
C GLN A 749 35.06 -24.77 36.09
N VAL A 750 34.29 -25.86 36.32
CA VAL A 750 34.54 -26.80 37.42
C VAL A 750 35.93 -27.45 37.29
N ALA A 751 36.28 -27.92 36.09
CA ALA A 751 37.59 -28.52 35.81
C ALA A 751 38.72 -27.50 35.96
N GLY A 752 38.51 -26.23 35.57
CA GLY A 752 39.47 -25.15 35.75
C GLY A 752 39.74 -24.83 37.22
N VAL A 753 38.69 -24.69 38.02
CA VAL A 753 38.80 -24.44 39.47
C VAL A 753 39.42 -25.65 40.19
N GLY A 754 38.93 -26.85 39.90
CA GLY A 754 39.44 -28.10 40.47
C GLY A 754 40.90 -28.37 40.07
N GLY A 755 41.24 -28.15 38.80
CA GLY A 755 42.59 -28.27 38.26
C GLY A 755 43.54 -27.25 38.86
N GLY A 756 43.11 -26.00 39.03
CA GLY A 756 43.88 -24.95 39.71
C GLY A 756 44.17 -25.28 41.18
N LEU A 757 43.20 -25.82 41.91
CA LEU A 757 43.38 -26.29 43.29
C LEU A 757 44.36 -27.47 43.38
N LEU A 758 44.23 -28.45 42.47
CA LEU A 758 45.15 -29.60 42.41
C LEU A 758 46.56 -29.19 42.00
N ALA A 759 46.71 -28.28 41.03
CA ALA A 759 48.01 -27.73 40.63
C ALA A 759 48.64 -26.88 41.75
N GLY A 760 47.83 -26.12 42.48
CA GLY A 760 48.28 -25.37 43.67
C GLY A 760 48.76 -26.31 44.78
N LEU A 761 48.01 -27.37 45.08
CA LEU A 761 48.41 -28.41 46.05
C LEU A 761 49.68 -29.14 45.59
N ALA A 762 49.75 -29.54 44.33
CA ALA A 762 50.93 -30.16 43.73
C ALA A 762 52.15 -29.22 43.81
N GLY A 763 51.98 -27.93 43.47
CA GLY A 763 53.00 -26.90 43.59
C GLY A 763 53.48 -26.70 45.03
N VAL A 764 52.57 -26.68 46.01
CA VAL A 764 52.91 -26.59 47.45
C VAL A 764 53.65 -27.85 47.91
N THR A 765 53.22 -29.04 47.51
CA THR A 765 53.92 -30.29 47.85
C THR A 765 55.30 -30.39 47.19
N TRP A 766 55.43 -29.95 45.95
CA TRP A 766 56.71 -29.88 45.23
C TRP A 766 57.66 -28.86 45.86
N TRP A 767 57.15 -27.67 46.20
CA TRP A 767 57.92 -26.64 46.91
C TRP A 767 58.37 -27.10 48.31
N ARG A 768 57.49 -27.77 49.07
CA ARG A 768 57.84 -28.39 50.36
C ARG A 768 58.88 -29.50 50.22
N ARG A 769 58.87 -30.27 49.12
CA ARG A 769 59.89 -31.29 48.83
C ARG A 769 61.25 -30.70 48.42
N ARG A 770 61.29 -29.48 47.86
CA ARG A 770 62.54 -28.79 47.51
C ARG A 770 63.21 -28.04 48.67
N ARG A 771 62.48 -27.78 49.77
CA ARG A 771 63.00 -27.12 50.98
C ARG A 771 63.43 -28.07 52.09
N ARG A 772 63.18 -29.37 51.93
CA ARG A 772 63.88 -30.43 52.66
C ARG A 772 65.05 -30.88 51.81
#